data_AF-A0A936SQ55-F1
#
_entry.id   AF-A0A936SQ55-F1
#
_cell.length_a   1.000
_cell.length_b   1.000
_cell.length_c   1.000
_cell.angle_alpha   90.00
_cell.angle_beta   90.00
_cell.angle_gamma   90.00
#
_symmetry.space_group_name_H-M   'P 1'
#
loop_
_entity.id
_entity.type
_entity.pdbx_description
1 polymer ?
#
loop_
_entity_poly.entity_id
_entity_poly.type
_entity_poly.pdbx_seq_one_letter_code
_entity_poly.pdbx_strand_id
1 'polypeptide(L)'
;MRYFRMFTLLVVLLVAVLPNAKIIHAVPITAPGDSAFGVGSNLASRYGGLPSLDSAVNALADSGTGWAREDFQWQVIQPAPNQFSWDVIDRVVDALRTKGINILGVLSGPTPGWAATGTNNTFAAPDPQRFAAFAQAVADHFKGRVRYWQIWNEPENALYWQPSPDAGAYATLLKTVYPAIKSANPDAQILLGGVVPTHLDYLRGIYLNDAWSSFDILGLHPYVDPKSPEQGQIGTGDVSAVKALAGDLGQKPIWATELGWATGPVGRDSTGVDEQSQANYLVRGMALLRAAGVDKVIWYSFKDDSNGPYGLVRAGSDPGDYSQRKPAFDAFRALNQQVGALGSASLQPLGDARVIFDFERFGVWSPGTHPEQKKGTFTPSMAQHHSGQASGKLGFAPTSASNEFVVFSPQPAIAIPDGTSQLGIWVYTDHYAHELKVWLTEATGETLQFRMGFPGKGGWQYLSSSLAGQVEGYNVVANKQNQRLDFPAKLTAIVLDDYTDTTVVGGDIYLDDITAVVGSEAYAVRFPSGDSNVTDILWAPQGAHVVIPAASGQIQLDLGPSPIFQRYTPASSAPPEMPVGCVGPGQCPSSNPTDPSIGMTKCGRSPTINLDTCNLQPGDILLEKGDTIEDDLISIGSYFNHTALYLGNQEVAEAIGVTQNRVNDVLVRPIKQSAWWREGIQDWVVMRPNVSAEVISSAIRYARKKAADPKVVYNLSILPPGPSREDERLFYCSKLVWKAYAQAGVDLEVVKGFYVIPDDLYTTDRASVQYQVVNPALDTVRPPRRTRITIHSPAHLMLIDAQGRRTGFDPATGATLNEIPNIRYSGTSVAIETITATDLQGVSQLFVSGFASGDYHIEVVYLDKASPRSQTIVASTTPGRVDQFTLPDPDDPKTTNIIVPPADLLPPAPADIPAISNGSFADQGFQSVWERTDKPIADGARGLTPRSWIWGPQPLTNGTSEPYAEGSGGVRLVQYFDKSRMEINDPSAPRNQWFVTNGLLVVEMIEGRIQVGNSTFQDRAPADEPVAGDPGEGNPNAPTYRSFRSVAYPITPQRASKRTGEAVTDVLARDGSISRNPDLARYNIILDAYEDQLGHNIPKVFTTFFAQQGLVYEGGRYLRRPVFDWLFVMGLPISEPYWAHVKIGGIEKDVLMQAFQRRVLTYTPGNSAGFEVEMGNVGQHYLRWRYQH
;
A
#
# COMPACT_ATOMS: atom_id res chain seq x y z
N MET A 1 60.92 -30.17 -64.90
CA MET A 1 60.33 -30.07 -63.54
C MET A 1 60.77 -28.75 -62.90
N ARG A 2 59.89 -27.75 -62.85
CA ARG A 2 60.00 -26.46 -62.15
C ARG A 2 58.55 -26.06 -61.80
N TYR A 3 58.27 -25.57 -60.58
CA TYR A 3 56.98 -25.13 -59.99
C TYR A 3 56.54 -25.90 -58.72
N PHE A 4 57.40 -26.00 -57.70
CA PHE A 4 56.99 -26.44 -56.35
C PHE A 4 57.78 -25.80 -55.20
N ARG A 5 58.24 -24.54 -55.37
CA ARG A 5 58.92 -23.76 -54.33
C ARG A 5 58.59 -22.26 -54.46
N MET A 6 57.37 -21.86 -54.08
CA MET A 6 57.07 -20.43 -53.85
C MET A 6 55.87 -20.14 -52.93
N PHE A 7 55.23 -21.15 -52.32
CA PHE A 7 54.03 -20.95 -51.49
C PHE A 7 54.30 -20.98 -49.98
N THR A 8 55.52 -21.29 -49.53
CA THR A 8 55.85 -21.46 -48.10
C THR A 8 56.44 -20.21 -47.45
N LEU A 9 56.71 -19.12 -48.18
CA LEU A 9 57.36 -17.92 -47.65
C LEU A 9 56.43 -16.72 -47.36
N LEU A 10 55.16 -16.75 -47.78
CA LEU A 10 54.22 -15.64 -47.51
C LEU A 10 53.43 -15.80 -46.20
N VAL A 11 53.42 -16.99 -45.59
CA VAL A 11 52.69 -17.28 -44.35
C VAL A 11 53.51 -16.95 -43.09
N VAL A 12 54.83 -16.76 -43.21
CA VAL A 12 55.72 -16.54 -42.05
C VAL A 12 55.96 -15.06 -41.72
N LEU A 13 55.62 -14.12 -42.62
CA LEU A 13 55.84 -12.68 -42.36
C LEU A 13 54.60 -11.88 -41.93
N LEU A 14 53.42 -12.49 -41.83
CA LEU A 14 52.16 -11.81 -41.45
C LEU A 14 51.68 -12.15 -40.03
N VAL A 15 52.56 -12.69 -39.17
CA VAL A 15 52.28 -13.01 -37.76
C VAL A 15 52.93 -12.00 -36.79
N ALA A 16 53.65 -10.99 -37.27
CA ALA A 16 54.49 -10.14 -36.42
C ALA A 16 53.94 -8.73 -36.07
N VAL A 17 52.68 -8.40 -36.37
CA VAL A 17 52.07 -7.13 -35.92
C VAL A 17 50.58 -7.32 -35.58
N LEU A 18 50.31 -8.02 -34.48
CA LEU A 18 49.10 -7.81 -33.70
C LEU A 18 49.54 -7.41 -32.29
N PRO A 19 49.03 -6.32 -31.71
CA PRO A 19 49.32 -6.02 -30.31
C PRO A 19 48.83 -7.19 -29.47
N ASN A 20 49.72 -7.71 -28.63
CA ASN A 20 49.43 -8.77 -27.66
C ASN A 20 48.18 -8.40 -26.84
N ALA A 21 47.02 -8.88 -27.27
CA ALA A 21 45.86 -8.99 -26.40
C ALA A 21 46.25 -10.02 -25.34
N LYS A 22 46.63 -9.53 -24.15
CA LYS A 22 46.79 -10.39 -22.98
C LYS A 22 45.45 -11.11 -22.81
N ILE A 23 45.43 -12.40 -23.11
CA ILE A 23 44.39 -13.31 -22.63
C ILE A 23 44.58 -13.34 -21.10
N ILE A 24 43.87 -12.45 -20.42
CA ILE A 24 43.69 -12.54 -18.98
C ILE A 24 42.88 -13.83 -18.80
N HIS A 25 43.53 -14.89 -18.34
CA HIS A 25 42.81 -16.04 -17.84
C HIS A 25 41.92 -15.54 -16.71
N ALA A 26 40.60 -15.59 -16.92
CA ALA A 26 39.64 -15.26 -15.88
C ALA A 26 39.95 -16.14 -14.67
N VAL A 27 40.28 -15.52 -13.54
CA VAL A 27 40.31 -16.20 -12.25
C VAL A 27 38.92 -16.78 -12.04
N PRO A 28 38.77 -18.08 -11.70
CA PRO A 28 37.45 -18.63 -11.43
C PRO A 28 36.93 -18.00 -10.14
N ILE A 29 36.12 -16.95 -10.30
CA ILE A 29 35.30 -16.44 -9.23
C ILE A 29 34.13 -17.41 -9.14
N THR A 30 34.13 -18.24 -8.09
CA THR A 30 32.95 -18.99 -7.66
C THR A 30 31.79 -18.00 -7.63
N ALA A 31 30.65 -18.33 -8.26
CA ALA A 31 29.50 -17.42 -8.25
C ALA A 31 29.23 -17.06 -6.77
N PRO A 32 29.35 -15.77 -6.39
CA PRO A 32 29.16 -15.40 -5.00
C PRO A 32 27.73 -15.73 -4.60
N GLY A 33 27.50 -15.95 -3.31
CA GLY A 33 26.15 -16.12 -2.73
C GLY A 33 25.19 -14.96 -3.02
N ASP A 34 25.62 -13.93 -3.76
CA ASP A 34 24.83 -12.78 -4.19
C ASP A 34 24.26 -12.91 -5.61
N SER A 35 24.49 -14.02 -6.33
CA SER A 35 24.04 -14.13 -7.73
C SER A 35 22.55 -13.84 -7.92
N ALA A 36 22.24 -13.20 -9.04
CA ALA A 36 20.92 -12.96 -9.60
C ALA A 36 20.21 -14.23 -10.10
N PHE A 37 20.97 -15.26 -10.47
CA PHE A 37 20.44 -16.37 -11.27
C PHE A 37 20.51 -17.71 -10.55
N GLY A 38 19.51 -18.54 -10.85
CA GLY A 38 19.38 -19.88 -10.28
C GLY A 38 18.87 -20.91 -11.26
N VAL A 39 18.73 -22.14 -10.77
CA VAL A 39 18.13 -23.25 -11.50
C VAL A 39 17.22 -24.07 -10.56
N GLY A 40 16.07 -24.50 -11.08
CA GLY A 40 15.25 -25.55 -10.49
C GLY A 40 15.97 -26.88 -10.62
N SER A 41 16.59 -27.30 -9.53
CA SER A 41 17.47 -28.46 -9.47
C SER A 41 16.69 -29.73 -9.15
N ASN A 42 15.63 -29.60 -8.36
CA ASN A 42 14.72 -30.67 -7.94
C ASN A 42 15.47 -31.89 -7.37
N LEU A 43 16.66 -31.71 -6.80
CA LEU A 43 17.43 -32.80 -6.24
C LEU A 43 16.69 -33.40 -5.05
N ALA A 44 16.08 -32.56 -4.20
CA ALA A 44 15.29 -32.98 -3.04
C ALA A 44 14.14 -33.94 -3.39
N SER A 45 13.37 -33.64 -4.44
CA SER A 45 12.24 -34.46 -4.90
C SER A 45 12.68 -35.62 -5.80
N ARG A 46 13.81 -35.52 -6.51
CA ARG A 46 14.36 -36.57 -7.37
C ARG A 46 15.18 -37.63 -6.60
N TYR A 47 15.74 -37.30 -5.44
CA TYR A 47 16.66 -38.18 -4.69
C TYR A 47 16.01 -39.27 -3.84
N GLY A 48 14.70 -39.50 -3.97
CA GLY A 48 14.04 -40.72 -3.47
C GLY A 48 14.59 -42.03 -4.06
N GLY A 49 15.51 -41.98 -5.04
CA GLY A 49 16.12 -43.17 -5.66
C GLY A 49 17.39 -42.98 -6.51
N LEU A 50 18.22 -41.93 -6.30
CA LEU A 50 19.43 -41.69 -7.12
C LEU A 50 20.74 -42.12 -6.43
N PRO A 51 21.69 -42.79 -7.13
CA PRO A 51 22.92 -43.33 -6.54
C PRO A 51 24.10 -42.34 -6.34
N SER A 52 24.07 -41.07 -6.81
CA SER A 52 25.25 -40.16 -6.67
C SER A 52 24.96 -38.65 -6.50
N LEU A 53 24.57 -38.23 -5.29
CA LEU A 53 24.31 -36.81 -4.94
C LEU A 53 25.50 -35.90 -5.26
N ASP A 54 26.72 -36.39 -5.06
CA ASP A 54 27.94 -35.66 -5.33
C ASP A 54 28.08 -35.28 -6.82
N SER A 55 27.77 -36.19 -7.74
CA SER A 55 27.85 -35.93 -9.18
C SER A 55 26.89 -34.81 -9.59
N ALA A 56 25.67 -34.83 -9.05
CA ALA A 56 24.64 -33.83 -9.33
C ALA A 56 25.06 -32.46 -8.79
N VAL A 57 25.46 -32.38 -7.52
CA VAL A 57 25.83 -31.14 -6.85
C VAL A 57 27.12 -30.55 -7.43
N ASN A 58 28.10 -31.39 -7.79
CA ASN A 58 29.30 -30.94 -8.50
C ASN A 58 28.97 -30.37 -9.87
N ALA A 59 28.08 -31.02 -10.64
CA ALA A 59 27.64 -30.48 -11.93
C ALA A 59 26.86 -29.15 -11.77
N LEU A 60 26.09 -29.00 -10.69
CA LEU A 60 25.35 -27.78 -10.38
C LEU A 60 26.26 -26.61 -9.99
N ALA A 61 27.31 -26.90 -9.22
CA ALA A 61 28.36 -25.95 -8.89
C ALA A 61 29.17 -25.57 -10.15
N ASP A 62 29.48 -26.56 -10.99
CA ASP A 62 30.21 -26.37 -12.26
C ASP A 62 29.45 -25.46 -13.23
N SER A 63 28.11 -25.42 -13.19
CA SER A 63 27.31 -24.52 -14.02
C SER A 63 27.33 -23.07 -13.51
N GLY A 64 27.97 -22.78 -12.37
CA GLY A 64 28.00 -21.46 -11.77
C GLY A 64 26.67 -21.05 -11.12
N THR A 65 25.83 -22.01 -10.76
CA THR A 65 24.54 -21.74 -10.09
C THR A 65 24.73 -21.00 -8.77
N GLY A 66 24.06 -19.85 -8.61
CA GLY A 66 24.01 -19.16 -7.31
C GLY A 66 22.79 -19.52 -6.45
N TRP A 67 21.69 -19.93 -7.08
CA TRP A 67 20.45 -20.36 -6.40
C TRP A 67 19.96 -21.70 -6.92
N ALA A 68 19.73 -22.65 -6.02
CA ALA A 68 18.99 -23.87 -6.28
C ALA A 68 17.56 -23.71 -5.76
N ARG A 69 16.56 -23.90 -6.64
CA ARG A 69 15.16 -24.05 -6.21
C ARG A 69 14.88 -25.53 -6.04
N GLU A 70 14.46 -25.90 -4.83
CA GLU A 70 14.28 -27.29 -4.38
C GLU A 70 12.86 -27.50 -3.87
N ASP A 71 12.25 -28.62 -4.27
CA ASP A 71 10.92 -29.01 -3.80
C ASP A 71 11.01 -29.71 -2.43
N PHE A 72 10.38 -29.12 -1.42
CA PHE A 72 10.21 -29.70 -0.09
C PHE A 72 8.80 -30.30 -0.01
N GLN A 73 8.64 -31.47 -0.64
CA GLN A 73 7.35 -32.13 -0.78
C GLN A 73 6.81 -32.61 0.57
N TRP A 74 5.63 -32.12 0.94
CA TRP A 74 5.01 -32.39 2.24
C TRP A 74 4.86 -33.89 2.51
N GLN A 75 4.31 -34.66 1.57
CA GLN A 75 4.13 -36.11 1.75
C GLN A 75 5.43 -36.89 1.96
N VAL A 76 6.56 -36.40 1.44
CA VAL A 76 7.86 -37.07 1.53
C VAL A 76 8.50 -36.77 2.87
N ILE A 77 8.46 -35.50 3.28
CA ILE A 77 9.06 -35.04 4.54
C ILE A 77 8.19 -35.44 5.74
N GLN A 78 6.86 -35.47 5.60
CA GLN A 78 5.93 -35.83 6.69
C GLN A 78 4.90 -36.90 6.25
N PRO A 79 5.33 -38.16 6.05
CA PRO A 79 4.47 -39.21 5.51
C PRO A 79 3.30 -39.60 6.43
N ALA A 80 3.42 -39.39 7.74
CA ALA A 80 2.38 -39.66 8.73
C ALA A 80 2.32 -38.53 9.78
N PRO A 81 1.19 -38.36 10.52
CA PRO A 81 1.10 -37.35 11.56
C PRO A 81 2.24 -37.49 12.56
N ASN A 82 2.94 -36.38 12.84
CA ASN A 82 4.08 -36.31 13.77
C ASN A 82 5.29 -37.21 13.42
N GLN A 83 5.39 -37.74 12.19
CA GLN A 83 6.57 -38.47 11.71
C GLN A 83 7.24 -37.68 10.60
N PHE A 84 8.52 -37.33 10.80
CA PHE A 84 9.31 -36.58 9.83
C PHE A 84 10.50 -37.39 9.30
N SER A 85 10.75 -37.29 8.00
CA SER A 85 11.83 -37.96 7.28
C SER A 85 12.83 -36.91 6.77
N TRP A 86 13.91 -36.68 7.51
CA TRP A 86 14.88 -35.61 7.22
C TRP A 86 16.09 -36.05 6.37
N ASP A 87 16.48 -37.33 6.44
CA ASP A 87 17.77 -37.82 5.93
C ASP A 87 18.10 -37.47 4.47
N VAL A 88 17.10 -37.51 3.57
CA VAL A 88 17.33 -37.18 2.15
C VAL A 88 17.47 -35.67 1.97
N ILE A 89 16.56 -34.90 2.55
CA ILE A 89 16.53 -33.45 2.38
C ILE A 89 17.71 -32.77 3.09
N ASP A 90 18.13 -33.26 4.27
CA ASP A 90 19.31 -32.77 4.97
C ASP A 90 20.58 -32.94 4.13
N ARG A 91 20.77 -34.13 3.52
CA ARG A 91 21.93 -34.39 2.66
C ARG A 91 21.96 -33.46 1.44
N VAL A 92 20.81 -33.22 0.80
CA VAL A 92 20.72 -32.30 -0.34
C VAL A 92 21.04 -30.86 0.08
N VAL A 93 20.39 -30.37 1.15
CA VAL A 93 20.61 -29.01 1.67
C VAL A 93 22.06 -28.80 2.06
N ASP A 94 22.66 -29.73 2.80
CA ASP A 94 24.04 -29.60 3.26
C ASP A 94 25.04 -29.69 2.08
N ALA A 95 24.77 -30.53 1.09
CA ALA A 95 25.61 -30.63 -0.11
C ALA A 95 25.59 -29.33 -0.94
N LEU A 96 24.41 -28.74 -1.16
CA LEU A 96 24.27 -27.45 -1.86
C LEU A 96 24.97 -26.31 -1.10
N ARG A 97 24.77 -26.23 0.21
CA ARG A 97 25.40 -25.20 1.06
C ARG A 97 26.91 -25.33 1.10
N THR A 98 27.44 -26.55 1.09
CA THR A 98 28.90 -26.79 1.04
C THR A 98 29.52 -26.25 -0.26
N LYS A 99 28.73 -26.10 -1.32
CA LYS A 99 29.14 -25.46 -2.57
C LYS A 99 28.85 -23.95 -2.63
N GLY A 100 28.33 -23.35 -1.56
CA GLY A 100 27.95 -21.95 -1.50
C GLY A 100 26.69 -21.61 -2.30
N ILE A 101 25.88 -22.62 -2.66
CA ILE A 101 24.66 -22.43 -3.43
C ILE A 101 23.52 -22.08 -2.46
N ASN A 102 22.84 -20.96 -2.70
CA ASN A 102 21.67 -20.58 -1.92
C ASN A 102 20.47 -21.45 -2.27
N ILE A 103 19.54 -21.60 -1.34
CA ILE A 103 18.38 -22.47 -1.51
C ILE A 103 17.11 -21.64 -1.41
N LEU A 104 16.26 -21.77 -2.43
CA LEU A 104 14.84 -21.44 -2.35
C LEU A 104 14.07 -22.75 -2.12
N GLY A 105 13.57 -22.96 -0.91
CA GLY A 105 12.78 -24.13 -0.56
C GLY A 105 11.31 -23.93 -0.89
N VAL A 106 10.76 -24.76 -1.78
CA VAL A 106 9.34 -24.73 -2.14
C VAL A 106 8.59 -25.69 -1.23
N LEU A 107 7.85 -25.14 -0.26
CA LEU A 107 6.98 -25.92 0.60
C LEU A 107 5.69 -26.19 -0.16
N SER A 108 5.51 -27.39 -0.69
CA SER A 108 4.36 -27.72 -1.53
C SER A 108 3.87 -29.15 -1.35
N GLY A 109 2.79 -29.47 -2.07
CA GLY A 109 2.32 -30.83 -2.22
C GLY A 109 3.28 -31.75 -3.00
N PRO A 110 2.90 -33.01 -3.20
CA PRO A 110 1.55 -33.54 -2.92
C PRO A 110 1.22 -33.57 -1.42
N THR A 111 -0.05 -33.32 -1.11
CA THR A 111 -0.58 -33.30 0.26
C THR A 111 -0.69 -34.75 0.76
N PRO A 112 -0.12 -35.11 1.92
CA PRO A 112 -0.24 -36.47 2.42
C PRO A 112 -1.70 -36.78 2.75
N GLY A 113 -2.15 -38.01 2.48
CA GLY A 113 -3.55 -38.40 2.61
C GLY A 113 -4.15 -38.20 4.00
N TRP A 114 -3.34 -38.22 5.07
CA TRP A 114 -3.80 -37.92 6.43
C TRP A 114 -4.09 -36.43 6.66
N ALA A 115 -3.52 -35.55 5.83
CA ALA A 115 -3.64 -34.09 5.91
C ALA A 115 -4.55 -33.47 4.84
N ALA A 116 -4.97 -34.24 3.82
CA ALA A 116 -5.81 -33.76 2.73
C ALA A 116 -7.28 -33.57 3.15
N THR A 117 -7.92 -32.51 2.67
CA THR A 117 -9.38 -32.31 2.77
C THR A 117 -10.10 -32.99 1.59
N GLY A 118 -9.99 -34.31 1.45
CA GLY A 118 -10.57 -35.09 0.34
C GLY A 118 -9.99 -36.50 0.18
N THR A 119 -10.50 -37.29 -0.76
CA THR A 119 -10.02 -38.66 -1.04
C THR A 119 -8.99 -38.68 -2.18
N ASN A 120 -7.70 -38.75 -1.82
CA ASN A 120 -6.51 -39.28 -2.55
C ASN A 120 -5.26 -38.40 -2.32
N ASN A 121 -4.07 -39.03 -2.36
CA ASN A 121 -2.75 -38.37 -2.29
C ASN A 121 -2.51 -37.49 -3.54
N THR A 122 -2.98 -36.25 -3.54
CA THR A 122 -2.88 -35.32 -4.68
C THR A 122 -2.41 -33.93 -4.25
N PHE A 123 -2.29 -32.99 -5.19
CA PHE A 123 -2.16 -31.56 -4.93
C PHE A 123 -3.50 -30.92 -4.48
N ALA A 124 -4.21 -31.61 -3.59
CA ALA A 124 -5.40 -31.07 -2.94
C ALA A 124 -5.03 -29.89 -2.03
N ALA A 125 -5.89 -28.87 -2.02
CA ALA A 125 -5.76 -27.75 -1.10
C ALA A 125 -5.55 -28.27 0.33
N PRO A 126 -4.46 -27.85 1.01
CA PRO A 126 -4.13 -28.40 2.32
C PRO A 126 -5.00 -27.79 3.42
N ASP A 127 -5.21 -28.52 4.51
CA ASP A 127 -5.69 -27.90 5.76
C ASP A 127 -4.64 -26.86 6.24
N PRO A 128 -5.01 -25.57 6.38
CA PRO A 128 -4.04 -24.52 6.65
C PRO A 128 -3.26 -24.69 7.96
N GLN A 129 -3.87 -25.25 9.00
CA GLN A 129 -3.24 -25.43 10.30
C GLN A 129 -2.22 -26.57 10.27
N ARG A 130 -2.58 -27.69 9.64
CA ARG A 130 -1.65 -28.82 9.47
C ARG A 130 -0.47 -28.43 8.60
N PHE A 131 -0.71 -27.68 7.51
CA PHE A 131 0.37 -27.21 6.66
C PHE A 131 1.24 -26.18 7.37
N ALA A 132 0.66 -25.27 8.18
CA ALA A 132 1.44 -24.34 9.00
C ALA A 132 2.32 -25.06 10.03
N ALA A 133 1.82 -26.11 10.68
CA ALA A 133 2.63 -26.93 11.60
C ALA A 133 3.79 -27.63 10.88
N PHE A 134 3.54 -28.17 9.69
CA PHE A 134 4.59 -28.71 8.82
C PHE A 134 5.63 -27.64 8.44
N ALA A 135 5.17 -26.50 7.93
CA ALA A 135 6.03 -25.41 7.50
C ALA A 135 6.87 -24.84 8.65
N GLN A 136 6.28 -24.71 9.85
CA GLN A 136 6.99 -24.33 11.07
C GLN A 136 8.09 -25.33 11.44
N ALA A 137 7.79 -26.63 11.41
CA ALA A 137 8.78 -27.68 11.72
C ALA A 137 9.94 -27.69 10.70
N VAL A 138 9.64 -27.51 9.41
CA VAL A 138 10.67 -27.40 8.37
C VAL A 138 11.50 -26.13 8.56
N ALA A 139 10.88 -24.98 8.81
CA ALA A 139 11.58 -23.72 9.03
C ALA A 139 12.47 -23.73 10.28
N ASP A 140 12.04 -24.41 11.35
CA ASP A 140 12.83 -24.61 12.56
C ASP A 140 14.02 -25.55 12.31
N HIS A 141 13.79 -26.71 11.70
CA HIS A 141 14.83 -27.71 11.39
C HIS A 141 15.95 -27.16 10.48
N PHE A 142 15.59 -26.30 9.54
CA PHE A 142 16.51 -25.67 8.59
C PHE A 142 16.92 -24.24 8.98
N LYS A 143 16.63 -23.79 10.20
CA LYS A 143 17.05 -22.47 10.70
C LYS A 143 18.57 -22.29 10.57
N GLY A 144 18.98 -21.15 10.01
CA GLY A 144 20.39 -20.87 9.69
C GLY A 144 20.96 -21.65 8.50
N ARG A 145 20.18 -22.57 7.89
CA ARG A 145 20.57 -23.33 6.69
C ARG A 145 19.82 -22.90 5.44
N VAL A 146 18.52 -22.66 5.56
CA VAL A 146 17.66 -22.16 4.48
C VAL A 146 16.90 -20.94 5.00
N ARG A 147 16.92 -19.86 4.21
CA ARG A 147 16.28 -18.58 4.56
C ARG A 147 15.02 -18.30 3.75
N TYR A 148 14.94 -18.75 2.50
CA TYR A 148 13.88 -18.38 1.57
C TYR A 148 12.92 -19.55 1.36
N TRP A 149 11.64 -19.31 1.64
CA TRP A 149 10.59 -20.32 1.57
C TRP A 149 9.46 -19.88 0.67
N GLN A 150 9.25 -20.57 -0.44
CA GLN A 150 8.11 -20.37 -1.31
C GLN A 150 6.93 -21.22 -0.81
N ILE A 151 5.78 -20.59 -0.60
CA ILE A 151 4.59 -21.29 -0.11
C ILE A 151 3.76 -21.74 -1.30
N TRP A 152 3.79 -23.05 -1.56
CA TRP A 152 3.10 -23.70 -2.67
C TRP A 152 3.69 -23.39 -4.06
N ASN A 153 3.23 -24.14 -5.07
CA ASN A 153 3.60 -23.98 -6.47
C ASN A 153 2.33 -23.76 -7.30
N GLU A 154 2.28 -22.70 -8.11
CA GLU A 154 1.18 -22.38 -9.03
C GLU A 154 -0.23 -22.62 -8.44
N PRO A 155 -0.59 -21.99 -7.31
CA PRO A 155 -1.89 -22.20 -6.67
C PRO A 155 -3.08 -21.70 -7.53
N GLU A 156 -2.82 -20.94 -8.59
CA GLU A 156 -3.76 -20.53 -9.63
C GLU A 156 -4.05 -21.64 -10.67
N ASN A 157 -3.30 -22.73 -10.67
CA ASN A 157 -3.39 -23.82 -11.64
C ASN A 157 -4.10 -25.04 -11.01
N ALA A 158 -5.18 -25.52 -11.64
CA ALA A 158 -6.01 -26.62 -11.13
C ALA A 158 -5.23 -27.95 -10.97
N LEU A 159 -4.11 -28.11 -11.67
CA LEU A 159 -3.22 -29.26 -11.51
C LEU A 159 -2.52 -29.27 -10.16
N TYR A 160 -2.18 -28.08 -9.65
CA TYR A 160 -1.42 -27.90 -8.42
C TYR A 160 -2.29 -27.40 -7.26
N TRP A 161 -3.56 -27.05 -7.50
CA TRP A 161 -4.53 -26.71 -6.47
C TRP A 161 -5.90 -27.30 -6.78
N GLN A 162 -6.19 -28.47 -6.19
CA GLN A 162 -7.41 -29.22 -6.43
C GLN A 162 -8.48 -28.98 -5.35
N PRO A 163 -9.79 -29.07 -5.70
CA PRO A 163 -10.34 -29.46 -7.02
C PRO A 163 -10.30 -28.34 -8.07
N SER A 164 -10.20 -27.09 -7.63
CA SER A 164 -10.09 -25.92 -8.49
C SER A 164 -9.32 -24.82 -7.76
N PRO A 165 -8.58 -23.95 -8.47
CA PRO A 165 -7.87 -22.82 -7.89
C PRO A 165 -8.78 -21.93 -7.05
N ASP A 166 -8.29 -21.50 -5.88
CA ASP A 166 -9.02 -20.61 -4.97
C ASP A 166 -8.05 -19.64 -4.27
N ALA A 167 -8.06 -18.38 -4.71
CA ALA A 167 -7.21 -17.34 -4.16
C ALA A 167 -7.50 -17.02 -2.68
N GLY A 168 -8.75 -17.19 -2.22
CA GLY A 168 -9.14 -16.95 -0.83
C GLY A 168 -8.67 -18.06 0.11
N ALA A 169 -8.78 -19.31 -0.35
CA ALA A 169 -8.23 -20.46 0.37
C ALA A 169 -6.69 -20.38 0.44
N TYR A 170 -6.03 -20.01 -0.65
CA TYR A 170 -4.59 -19.79 -0.66
C TYR A 170 -4.15 -18.60 0.21
N ALA A 171 -4.91 -17.50 0.21
CA ALA A 171 -4.71 -16.38 1.14
C ALA A 171 -4.83 -16.81 2.61
N THR A 172 -5.77 -17.70 2.93
CA THR A 172 -5.92 -18.28 4.27
C THR A 172 -4.71 -19.14 4.66
N LEU A 173 -4.20 -19.93 3.71
CA LEU A 173 -2.96 -20.69 3.89
C LEU A 173 -1.79 -19.76 4.23
N LEU A 174 -1.56 -18.71 3.42
CA LEU A 174 -0.49 -17.73 3.65
C LEU A 174 -0.60 -17.05 5.02
N LYS A 175 -1.80 -16.55 5.38
CA LYS A 175 -2.04 -15.90 6.68
C LYS A 175 -1.78 -16.82 7.89
N THR A 176 -1.93 -18.13 7.70
CA THR A 176 -1.69 -19.12 8.77
C THR A 176 -0.20 -19.51 8.82
N VAL A 177 0.42 -19.71 7.67
CA VAL A 177 1.81 -20.19 7.54
C VAL A 177 2.83 -19.10 7.88
N TYR A 178 2.58 -17.85 7.46
CA TYR A 178 3.50 -16.74 7.65
C TYR A 178 3.92 -16.55 9.13
N PRO A 179 2.99 -16.35 10.10
CA PRO A 179 3.38 -16.20 11.49
C PRO A 179 4.02 -17.48 12.07
N ALA A 180 3.62 -18.66 11.61
CA ALA A 180 4.18 -19.94 12.08
C ALA A 180 5.67 -20.07 11.69
N ILE A 181 6.00 -19.79 10.43
CA ILE A 181 7.40 -19.77 9.95
C ILE A 181 8.19 -18.66 10.67
N LYS A 182 7.66 -17.44 10.76
CA LYS A 182 8.35 -16.31 11.42
C LYS A 182 8.63 -16.57 12.90
N SER A 183 7.73 -17.28 13.59
CA SER A 183 7.92 -17.66 15.00
C SER A 183 9.09 -18.63 15.20
N ALA A 184 9.21 -19.64 14.33
CA ALA A 184 10.34 -20.56 14.35
C ALA A 184 11.65 -19.88 13.91
N ASN A 185 11.59 -19.12 12.81
CA ASN A 185 12.73 -18.46 12.19
C ASN A 185 12.38 -17.03 11.77
N PRO A 186 12.65 -16.02 12.63
CA PRO A 186 12.36 -14.61 12.33
C PRO A 186 13.08 -14.07 11.08
N ASP A 187 14.24 -14.63 10.73
CA ASP A 187 15.05 -14.19 9.58
C ASP A 187 14.55 -14.77 8.23
N ALA A 188 13.64 -15.74 8.29
CA ALA A 188 13.06 -16.37 7.11
C ALA A 188 12.37 -15.35 6.20
N GLN A 189 12.51 -15.49 4.89
CA GLN A 189 11.83 -14.71 3.87
C GLN A 189 10.79 -15.60 3.20
N ILE A 190 9.54 -15.17 3.21
CA ILE A 190 8.43 -15.94 2.66
C ILE A 190 8.10 -15.43 1.26
N LEU A 191 8.16 -16.29 0.24
CA LEU A 191 7.75 -15.99 -1.12
C LEU A 191 6.31 -16.45 -1.33
N LEU A 192 5.55 -15.63 -2.06
CA LEU A 192 4.34 -16.09 -2.72
C LEU A 192 4.67 -17.27 -3.64
N GLY A 193 3.74 -18.23 -3.74
CA GLY A 193 3.82 -19.29 -4.74
C GLY A 193 3.99 -18.69 -6.14
N GLY A 194 4.79 -19.35 -6.98
CA GLY A 194 5.05 -18.87 -8.33
C GLY A 194 3.77 -18.83 -9.15
N VAL A 195 3.26 -17.62 -9.43
CA VAL A 195 2.04 -17.40 -10.22
C VAL A 195 2.41 -17.05 -11.66
N VAL A 196 1.70 -17.59 -12.63
CA VAL A 196 1.84 -17.15 -14.04
C VAL A 196 1.37 -15.69 -14.16
N PRO A 197 2.22 -14.75 -14.64
CA PRO A 197 1.94 -13.31 -14.61
C PRO A 197 0.63 -12.84 -15.26
N THR A 198 0.05 -13.62 -16.18
CA THR A 198 -1.25 -13.33 -16.81
C THR A 198 -2.44 -13.45 -15.84
N HIS A 199 -2.28 -14.12 -14.69
CA HIS A 199 -3.34 -14.31 -13.69
C HIS A 199 -3.40 -13.16 -12.67
N LEU A 200 -3.48 -11.92 -13.16
CA LEU A 200 -3.54 -10.71 -12.32
C LEU A 200 -4.73 -10.72 -11.35
N ASP A 201 -5.88 -11.26 -11.77
CA ASP A 201 -7.06 -11.37 -10.91
C ASP A 201 -6.85 -12.35 -9.75
N TYR A 202 -6.02 -13.39 -9.94
CA TYR A 202 -5.65 -14.28 -8.85
C TYR A 202 -4.79 -13.54 -7.80
N LEU A 203 -3.79 -12.78 -8.24
CA LEU A 203 -2.96 -11.93 -7.37
C LEU A 203 -3.80 -10.87 -6.64
N ARG A 204 -4.76 -10.24 -7.33
CA ARG A 204 -5.74 -9.34 -6.71
C ARG A 204 -6.61 -10.07 -5.69
N GLY A 205 -7.06 -11.28 -6.01
CA GLY A 205 -7.82 -12.14 -5.09
C GLY A 205 -7.08 -12.37 -3.78
N ILE A 206 -5.76 -12.58 -3.82
CA ILE A 206 -4.93 -12.74 -2.62
C ILE A 206 -4.92 -11.46 -1.77
N TYR A 207 -4.78 -10.29 -2.42
CA TYR A 207 -4.87 -8.99 -1.74
C TYR A 207 -6.26 -8.72 -1.14
N LEU A 208 -7.32 -8.97 -1.91
CA LEU A 208 -8.71 -8.81 -1.48
C LEU A 208 -9.09 -9.72 -0.30
N ASN A 209 -8.29 -10.76 -0.04
CA ASN A 209 -8.42 -11.66 1.11
C ASN A 209 -7.36 -11.37 2.21
N ASP A 210 -6.80 -10.17 2.25
CA ASP A 210 -5.87 -9.66 3.28
C ASP A 210 -4.54 -10.42 3.42
N ALA A 211 -4.09 -11.13 2.38
CA ALA A 211 -2.85 -11.91 2.44
C ALA A 211 -1.62 -11.21 1.84
N TRP A 212 -1.74 -9.98 1.32
CA TRP A 212 -0.60 -9.25 0.72
C TRP A 212 0.52 -8.90 1.72
N SER A 213 0.18 -8.82 3.01
CA SER A 213 1.15 -8.67 4.11
C SER A 213 1.67 -10.00 4.64
N SER A 214 1.20 -11.14 4.12
CA SER A 214 1.53 -12.49 4.59
C SER A 214 2.57 -13.19 3.70
N PHE A 215 3.37 -12.40 2.99
CA PHE A 215 4.59 -12.80 2.29
C PHE A 215 5.49 -11.57 2.10
N ASP A 216 6.78 -11.82 1.88
CA ASP A 216 7.82 -10.81 1.77
C ASP A 216 8.20 -10.53 0.31
N ILE A 217 8.06 -11.51 -0.59
CA ILE A 217 8.52 -11.48 -1.99
C ILE A 217 7.46 -12.08 -2.93
N LEU A 218 7.24 -11.49 -4.11
CA LEU A 218 6.34 -12.01 -5.15
C LEU A 218 7.06 -13.04 -6.04
N GLY A 219 6.56 -14.27 -6.09
CA GLY A 219 7.04 -15.32 -7.00
C GLY A 219 6.22 -15.36 -8.30
N LEU A 220 6.90 -15.46 -9.45
CA LEU A 220 6.28 -15.51 -10.78
C LEU A 220 6.89 -16.58 -11.69
N HIS A 221 6.07 -17.14 -12.60
CA HIS A 221 6.50 -18.09 -13.65
C HIS A 221 6.26 -17.55 -15.08
N PRO A 222 7.09 -16.61 -15.58
CA PRO A 222 6.90 -15.92 -16.87
C PRO A 222 7.32 -16.77 -18.10
N TYR A 223 6.61 -17.84 -18.40
CA TYR A 223 6.87 -18.66 -19.58
C TYR A 223 6.25 -18.08 -20.86
N VAL A 224 7.02 -18.08 -21.96
CA VAL A 224 6.60 -17.54 -23.28
C VAL A 224 6.94 -18.45 -24.46
N ASP A 225 7.47 -19.64 -24.19
CA ASP A 225 7.82 -20.64 -25.20
C ASP A 225 6.60 -21.14 -25.99
N PRO A 226 6.78 -21.53 -27.28
CA PRO A 226 8.04 -21.62 -28.01
C PRO A 226 8.57 -20.29 -28.56
N LYS A 227 7.89 -19.17 -28.34
CA LYS A 227 8.33 -17.86 -28.87
C LYS A 227 9.70 -17.50 -28.29
N SER A 228 10.49 -16.76 -29.06
CA SER A 228 11.69 -16.13 -28.50
C SER A 228 11.32 -15.17 -27.34
N PRO A 229 12.24 -14.90 -26.40
CA PRO A 229 12.00 -13.97 -25.30
C PRO A 229 11.44 -12.61 -25.72
N GLU A 230 11.91 -12.10 -26.86
CA GLU A 230 11.52 -10.81 -27.44
C GLU A 230 10.11 -10.87 -28.04
N GLN A 231 9.82 -11.89 -28.85
CA GLN A 231 8.49 -12.10 -29.44
C GLN A 231 7.43 -12.38 -28.38
N GLY A 232 7.82 -13.07 -27.29
CA GLY A 232 6.98 -13.32 -26.13
C GLY A 232 6.83 -12.11 -25.22
N GLN A 233 7.55 -11.01 -25.47
CA GLN A 233 7.56 -9.80 -24.66
C GLN A 233 7.78 -10.06 -23.16
N ILE A 234 8.71 -10.97 -22.83
CA ILE A 234 8.85 -11.53 -21.48
C ILE A 234 9.03 -10.47 -20.37
N GLY A 235 9.63 -9.31 -20.68
CA GLY A 235 9.83 -8.20 -19.75
C GLY A 235 8.77 -7.08 -19.82
N THR A 236 8.33 -6.70 -21.01
CA THR A 236 7.42 -5.54 -21.24
C THR A 236 5.94 -5.92 -21.25
N GLY A 237 5.65 -7.22 -21.37
CA GLY A 237 4.30 -7.77 -21.26
C GLY A 237 3.88 -7.99 -19.81
N ASP A 238 3.65 -9.24 -19.43
CA ASP A 238 2.88 -9.57 -18.23
C ASP A 238 3.60 -9.25 -16.91
N VAL A 239 4.95 -9.30 -16.90
CA VAL A 239 5.74 -8.90 -15.72
C VAL A 239 5.59 -7.41 -15.41
N SER A 240 5.47 -6.56 -16.44
CA SER A 240 5.23 -5.12 -16.24
C SER A 240 3.84 -4.88 -15.64
N ALA A 241 2.84 -5.68 -16.00
CA ALA A 241 1.51 -5.62 -15.40
C ALA A 241 1.51 -6.05 -13.92
N VAL A 242 2.26 -7.09 -13.56
CA VAL A 242 2.44 -7.49 -12.15
C VAL A 242 3.21 -6.42 -11.37
N LYS A 243 4.28 -5.85 -11.95
CA LYS A 243 5.08 -4.79 -11.32
C LYS A 243 4.24 -3.55 -11.06
N ALA A 244 3.42 -3.17 -12.03
CA ALA A 244 2.39 -2.18 -11.82
C ALA A 244 1.59 -2.65 -10.60
N LEU A 245 0.77 -3.71 -10.71
CA LEU A 245 -0.12 -4.18 -9.63
C LEU A 245 0.53 -4.19 -8.23
N ALA A 246 1.78 -4.63 -8.11
CA ALA A 246 2.50 -4.63 -6.84
C ALA A 246 2.69 -3.24 -6.24
N GLY A 247 2.95 -2.21 -7.04
CA GLY A 247 3.03 -0.83 -6.56
C GLY A 247 1.72 -0.31 -5.97
N ASP A 248 0.58 -0.91 -6.31
CA ASP A 248 -0.75 -0.50 -5.86
C ASP A 248 -1.09 -1.16 -4.53
N LEU A 249 -0.80 -2.44 -4.46
CA LEU A 249 -1.16 -3.30 -3.34
C LEU A 249 -0.13 -3.21 -2.21
N GLY A 250 1.06 -2.67 -2.51
CA GLY A 250 2.20 -2.49 -1.63
C GLY A 250 3.44 -3.14 -2.26
N GLN A 251 4.42 -2.32 -2.64
CA GLN A 251 5.60 -2.75 -3.40
C GLN A 251 6.31 -3.94 -2.73
N LYS A 252 6.69 -4.94 -3.52
CA LYS A 252 7.45 -6.11 -3.09
C LYS A 252 8.59 -6.40 -4.09
N PRO A 253 9.72 -6.96 -3.63
CA PRO A 253 10.67 -7.65 -4.51
C PRO A 253 9.96 -8.70 -5.37
N ILE A 254 10.38 -8.84 -6.63
CA ILE A 254 9.79 -9.80 -7.60
C ILE A 254 10.83 -10.83 -8.00
N TRP A 255 10.53 -12.12 -7.86
CA TRP A 255 11.39 -13.22 -8.28
C TRP A 255 10.67 -14.04 -9.36
N ALA A 256 11.35 -14.27 -10.48
CA ALA A 256 10.92 -15.27 -11.45
C ALA A 256 11.44 -16.64 -11.00
N THR A 257 10.59 -17.41 -10.31
CA THR A 257 10.98 -18.68 -9.67
C THR A 257 11.03 -19.84 -10.64
N GLU A 258 10.46 -19.70 -11.83
CA GLU A 258 10.63 -20.60 -12.97
C GLU A 258 10.49 -19.87 -14.31
N LEU A 259 11.31 -20.25 -15.29
CA LEU A 259 11.12 -19.98 -16.73
C LEU A 259 11.96 -20.99 -17.53
N GLY A 260 11.65 -21.21 -18.81
CA GLY A 260 12.44 -22.10 -19.64
C GLY A 260 11.84 -22.39 -21.01
N TRP A 261 12.68 -22.95 -21.88
CA TRP A 261 12.30 -23.44 -23.21
C TRP A 261 12.69 -24.92 -23.34
N ALA A 262 11.75 -25.77 -23.74
CA ALA A 262 12.02 -27.19 -23.96
C ALA A 262 12.65 -27.42 -25.33
N THR A 263 13.55 -28.41 -25.43
CA THR A 263 14.16 -28.80 -26.71
C THR A 263 13.39 -29.89 -27.46
N GLY A 264 12.11 -30.04 -27.14
CA GLY A 264 11.22 -31.06 -27.68
C GLY A 264 9.79 -30.88 -27.14
N PRO A 265 8.86 -31.77 -27.53
CA PRO A 265 7.44 -31.63 -27.21
C PRO A 265 7.16 -31.71 -25.71
N VAL A 266 6.25 -30.86 -25.25
CA VAL A 266 5.78 -30.70 -23.86
C VAL A 266 4.28 -30.39 -23.87
N GLY A 267 3.62 -30.46 -22.71
CA GLY A 267 2.17 -30.25 -22.62
C GLY A 267 1.64 -28.92 -23.20
N ARG A 268 2.50 -27.89 -23.27
CA ARG A 268 2.17 -26.55 -23.79
C ARG A 268 2.71 -26.25 -25.20
N ASP A 269 3.57 -27.11 -25.75
CA ASP A 269 4.17 -26.93 -27.07
C ASP A 269 4.50 -28.29 -27.69
N SER A 270 3.98 -28.53 -28.89
CA SER A 270 4.16 -29.79 -29.60
C SER A 270 5.49 -29.93 -30.32
N THR A 271 6.35 -28.89 -30.34
CA THR A 271 7.58 -28.88 -31.16
C THR A 271 8.86 -28.73 -30.32
N GLY A 272 8.93 -27.73 -29.45
CA GLY A 272 10.16 -27.30 -28.78
C GLY A 272 11.07 -26.46 -29.68
N VAL A 273 12.21 -26.05 -29.13
CA VAL A 273 13.29 -25.33 -29.84
C VAL A 273 14.52 -26.21 -30.01
N ASP A 274 15.45 -25.88 -30.90
CA ASP A 274 16.75 -26.58 -30.91
C ASP A 274 17.60 -26.18 -29.68
N GLU A 275 18.60 -27.00 -29.35
CA GLU A 275 19.42 -26.78 -28.14
C GLU A 275 20.24 -25.48 -28.17
N GLN A 276 20.62 -24.99 -29.35
CA GLN A 276 21.33 -23.71 -29.47
C GLN A 276 20.37 -22.55 -29.24
N SER A 277 19.16 -22.62 -29.78
CA SER A 277 18.09 -21.66 -29.50
C SER A 277 17.75 -21.63 -28.01
N GLN A 278 17.65 -22.78 -27.34
CA GLN A 278 17.46 -22.87 -25.89
C GLN A 278 18.57 -22.11 -25.14
N ALA A 279 19.84 -22.34 -25.48
CA ALA A 279 20.98 -21.68 -24.85
C ALA A 279 20.95 -20.16 -25.03
N ASN A 280 20.57 -19.72 -26.23
CA ASN A 280 20.47 -18.30 -26.53
C ASN A 280 19.29 -17.65 -25.79
N TYR A 281 18.11 -18.30 -25.77
CA TYR A 281 16.91 -17.80 -25.11
C TYR A 281 17.07 -17.74 -23.60
N LEU A 282 17.84 -18.66 -23.00
CA LEU A 282 18.21 -18.61 -21.59
C LEU A 282 18.88 -17.28 -21.23
N VAL A 283 19.95 -16.91 -21.94
CA VAL A 283 20.69 -15.68 -21.64
C VAL A 283 19.85 -14.43 -21.91
N ARG A 284 19.16 -14.40 -23.06
CA ARG A 284 18.31 -13.27 -23.46
C ARG A 284 17.14 -13.04 -22.51
N GLY A 285 16.37 -14.09 -22.22
CA GLY A 285 15.20 -14.02 -21.35
C GLY A 285 15.56 -13.61 -19.92
N MET A 286 16.63 -14.19 -19.35
CA MET A 286 17.10 -13.80 -18.02
C MET A 286 17.58 -12.35 -17.96
N ALA A 287 18.28 -11.88 -18.99
CA ALA A 287 18.72 -10.48 -19.08
C ALA A 287 17.53 -9.50 -19.20
N LEU A 288 16.54 -9.83 -20.03
CA LEU A 288 15.32 -9.02 -20.19
C LEU A 288 14.49 -8.95 -18.91
N LEU A 289 14.33 -10.05 -18.17
CA LEU A 289 13.64 -10.05 -16.87
C LEU A 289 14.37 -9.20 -15.83
N ARG A 290 15.71 -9.27 -15.79
CA ARG A 290 16.53 -8.39 -14.95
C ARG A 290 16.32 -6.92 -15.31
N ALA A 291 16.28 -6.58 -16.60
CA ALA A 291 16.01 -5.22 -17.06
C ALA A 291 14.59 -4.73 -16.73
N ALA A 292 13.62 -5.64 -16.64
CA ALA A 292 12.24 -5.34 -16.23
C ALA A 292 12.10 -5.07 -14.71
N GLY A 293 13.14 -5.34 -13.92
CA GLY A 293 13.14 -5.16 -12.47
C GLY A 293 12.81 -6.43 -11.67
N VAL A 294 13.00 -7.62 -12.26
CA VAL A 294 12.97 -8.88 -11.51
C VAL A 294 14.31 -9.08 -10.79
N ASP A 295 14.27 -9.37 -9.49
CA ASP A 295 15.47 -9.45 -8.65
C ASP A 295 16.20 -10.78 -8.79
N LYS A 296 15.48 -11.90 -8.79
CA LYS A 296 16.07 -13.24 -8.99
C LYS A 296 15.36 -13.98 -10.11
N VAL A 297 16.11 -14.68 -10.94
CA VAL A 297 15.59 -15.39 -12.12
C VAL A 297 16.10 -16.83 -12.12
N ILE A 298 15.19 -17.80 -12.03
CA ILE A 298 15.50 -19.22 -11.80
C ILE A 298 15.05 -20.05 -13.01
N TRP A 299 16.00 -20.68 -13.70
CA TRP A 299 15.74 -21.54 -14.86
C TRP A 299 15.04 -22.84 -14.46
N TYR A 300 13.96 -23.22 -15.14
CA TYR A 300 13.41 -24.56 -15.12
C TYR A 300 13.92 -25.30 -16.38
N SER A 301 14.73 -26.35 -16.26
CA SER A 301 15.27 -26.97 -15.03
C SER A 301 16.72 -27.43 -15.22
N PHE A 302 17.34 -28.02 -14.20
CA PHE A 302 18.75 -28.44 -14.28
C PHE A 302 18.97 -29.64 -15.20
N LYS A 303 18.09 -30.64 -15.14
CA LYS A 303 18.21 -31.89 -15.91
C LYS A 303 16.86 -32.28 -16.50
N ASP A 304 16.86 -32.68 -17.78
CA ASP A 304 15.67 -33.17 -18.49
C ASP A 304 15.00 -34.29 -17.70
N ASP A 305 13.67 -34.31 -17.70
CA ASP A 305 12.86 -35.30 -16.98
C ASP A 305 11.56 -35.63 -17.73
N SER A 306 10.66 -36.34 -17.06
CA SER A 306 9.35 -36.73 -17.59
C SER A 306 8.43 -35.55 -17.91
N ASN A 307 8.69 -34.37 -17.37
CA ASN A 307 7.92 -33.15 -17.64
C ASN A 307 8.39 -32.46 -18.93
N GLY A 308 9.56 -32.85 -19.45
CA GLY A 308 10.07 -32.39 -20.74
C GLY A 308 11.57 -32.09 -20.76
N PRO A 309 12.14 -31.89 -21.96
CA PRO A 309 13.57 -31.65 -22.14
C PRO A 309 13.97 -30.17 -21.92
N TYR A 310 13.70 -29.64 -20.73
CA TYR A 310 14.04 -28.26 -20.30
C TYR A 310 15.45 -28.12 -19.72
N GLY A 311 16.11 -29.23 -19.40
CA GLY A 311 17.36 -29.32 -18.68
C GLY A 311 18.50 -28.51 -19.29
N LEU A 312 19.41 -28.06 -18.44
CA LEU A 312 20.78 -27.71 -18.83
C LEU A 312 21.61 -28.96 -19.16
N VAL A 313 21.19 -30.11 -18.62
CA VAL A 313 21.79 -31.43 -18.82
C VAL A 313 20.73 -32.38 -19.36
N ARG A 314 21.11 -33.27 -20.28
CA ARG A 314 20.21 -34.29 -20.84
C ARG A 314 19.82 -35.33 -19.79
N ALA A 315 18.72 -36.03 -20.02
CA ALA A 315 18.24 -37.07 -19.12
C ALA A 315 19.29 -38.21 -18.96
N GLY A 316 19.97 -38.56 -20.05
CA GLY A 316 20.91 -39.68 -20.11
C GLY A 316 20.19 -41.03 -20.03
N SER A 317 20.92 -42.13 -20.22
CA SER A 317 20.42 -43.49 -19.97
C SER A 317 20.53 -43.89 -18.48
N ASP A 318 21.45 -43.25 -17.76
CA ASP A 318 21.62 -43.39 -16.30
C ASP A 318 21.07 -42.13 -15.60
N PRO A 319 20.10 -42.26 -14.68
CA PRO A 319 19.60 -41.15 -13.88
C PRO A 319 20.69 -40.38 -13.11
N GLY A 320 21.81 -41.03 -12.78
CA GLY A 320 22.98 -40.42 -12.13
C GLY A 320 23.97 -39.72 -13.07
N ASP A 321 23.79 -39.81 -14.39
CA ASP A 321 24.69 -39.18 -15.35
C ASP A 321 24.39 -37.69 -15.52
N TYR A 322 25.33 -36.84 -15.12
CA TYR A 322 25.29 -35.38 -15.31
C TYR A 322 26.35 -34.86 -16.30
N SER A 323 27.03 -35.77 -17.01
CA SER A 323 28.09 -35.44 -17.97
C SER A 323 27.56 -34.93 -19.31
N GLN A 324 26.32 -35.29 -19.67
CA GLN A 324 25.69 -34.96 -20.95
C GLN A 324 25.12 -33.54 -20.99
N ARG A 325 26.01 -32.54 -20.90
CA ARG A 325 25.66 -31.11 -20.90
C ARG A 325 25.06 -30.69 -22.25
N LYS A 326 24.05 -29.83 -22.21
CA LYS A 326 23.51 -29.10 -23.37
C LYS A 326 24.22 -27.75 -23.50
N PRO A 327 24.24 -27.10 -24.68
CA PRO A 327 24.79 -25.74 -24.84
C PRO A 327 24.26 -24.73 -23.81
N ALA A 328 23.01 -24.89 -23.34
CA ALA A 328 22.41 -24.06 -22.30
C ALA A 328 23.18 -24.10 -20.96
N PHE A 329 23.87 -25.20 -20.63
CA PHE A 329 24.71 -25.31 -19.44
C PHE A 329 25.84 -24.27 -19.46
N ASP A 330 26.58 -24.20 -20.58
CA ASP A 330 27.70 -23.28 -20.73
C ASP A 330 27.22 -21.83 -20.84
N ALA A 331 26.07 -21.60 -21.47
CA ALA A 331 25.46 -20.28 -21.56
C ALA A 331 25.03 -19.75 -20.17
N PHE A 332 24.39 -20.59 -19.34
CA PHE A 332 24.03 -20.24 -17.95
C PHE A 332 25.26 -19.96 -17.08
N ARG A 333 26.32 -20.74 -17.27
CA ARG A 333 27.60 -20.53 -16.59
C ARG A 333 28.25 -19.21 -16.97
N ALA A 334 28.31 -18.90 -18.26
CA ALA A 334 28.83 -17.63 -18.74
C ALA A 334 28.01 -16.45 -18.19
N LEU A 335 26.67 -16.53 -18.21
CA LEU A 335 25.79 -15.51 -17.66
C LEU A 335 26.09 -15.20 -16.18
N ASN A 336 26.14 -16.24 -15.34
CA ASN A 336 26.44 -16.08 -13.91
C ASN A 336 27.82 -15.48 -13.67
N GLN A 337 28.85 -15.95 -14.39
CA GLN A 337 30.22 -15.46 -14.23
C GLN A 337 30.38 -14.00 -14.66
N GLN A 338 29.64 -13.55 -15.68
CA GLN A 338 29.80 -12.21 -16.23
C GLN A 338 28.98 -11.16 -15.49
N VAL A 339 27.73 -11.48 -15.12
CA VAL A 339 26.79 -10.48 -14.56
C VAL A 339 26.00 -10.95 -13.35
N GLY A 340 26.18 -12.20 -12.89
CA GLY A 340 25.42 -12.76 -11.78
C GLY A 340 25.47 -11.92 -10.51
N ALA A 341 26.64 -11.38 -10.16
CA ALA A 341 26.84 -10.55 -8.97
C ALA A 341 26.55 -9.05 -9.17
N LEU A 342 26.17 -8.63 -10.39
CA LEU A 342 25.93 -7.23 -10.70
C LEU A 342 24.50 -6.82 -10.30
N GLY A 343 24.35 -5.53 -9.97
CA GLY A 343 23.12 -4.93 -9.47
C GLY A 343 22.04 -4.74 -10.55
N SER A 344 21.32 -3.62 -10.47
CA SER A 344 20.24 -3.27 -11.40
C SER A 344 20.67 -3.39 -12.86
N ALA A 345 19.78 -3.90 -13.72
CA ALA A 345 19.99 -3.97 -15.16
C ALA A 345 19.05 -3.01 -15.88
N SER A 346 19.42 -2.56 -17.07
CA SER A 346 18.56 -1.69 -17.90
C SER A 346 18.72 -1.99 -19.37
N LEU A 347 17.63 -1.92 -20.13
CA LEU A 347 17.67 -2.03 -21.58
C LEU A 347 18.25 -0.74 -22.19
N GLN A 348 19.15 -0.88 -23.15
CA GLN A 348 19.78 0.23 -23.86
C GLN A 348 19.33 0.25 -25.33
N PRO A 349 19.04 1.43 -25.90
CA PRO A 349 18.78 1.55 -27.33
C PRO A 349 20.08 1.35 -28.13
N LEU A 350 20.04 0.47 -29.15
CA LEU A 350 21.18 0.21 -30.06
C LEU A 350 20.97 0.69 -31.50
N GLY A 351 19.73 1.05 -31.87
CA GLY A 351 19.42 1.56 -33.20
C GLY A 351 19.32 3.08 -33.26
N ASP A 352 19.14 3.62 -34.47
CA ASP A 352 18.90 5.05 -34.67
C ASP A 352 17.47 5.38 -34.24
N ALA A 353 17.34 5.76 -32.97
CA ALA A 353 16.08 6.15 -32.37
C ALA A 353 15.69 7.56 -32.83
N ARG A 354 14.58 7.65 -33.56
CA ARG A 354 14.06 8.91 -34.09
C ARG A 354 12.66 9.15 -33.57
N VAL A 355 12.43 10.32 -32.98
CA VAL A 355 11.08 10.77 -32.68
C VAL A 355 10.36 11.01 -34.01
N ILE A 356 9.31 10.24 -34.27
CA ILE A 356 8.46 10.34 -35.46
C ILE A 356 7.18 11.14 -35.19
N PHE A 357 6.83 11.33 -33.91
CA PHE A 357 5.75 12.18 -33.48
C PHE A 357 5.98 12.70 -32.05
N ASP A 358 6.15 14.01 -31.91
CA ASP A 358 6.54 14.71 -30.66
C ASP A 358 5.37 15.44 -29.99
N PHE A 359 4.15 15.29 -30.49
CA PHE A 359 2.92 15.93 -29.98
C PHE A 359 2.87 17.48 -29.98
N GLU A 360 3.97 18.17 -30.28
CA GLU A 360 4.04 19.64 -30.42
C GLU A 360 3.09 20.17 -31.50
N ARG A 361 2.89 19.37 -32.55
CA ARG A 361 1.86 19.59 -33.57
C ARG A 361 0.82 18.48 -33.49
N PHE A 362 -0.05 18.58 -32.49
CA PHE A 362 -1.01 17.53 -32.14
C PHE A 362 -1.89 17.02 -33.29
N GLY A 363 -2.28 17.88 -34.23
CA GLY A 363 -3.10 17.49 -35.39
C GLY A 363 -4.54 17.10 -35.01
N VAL A 364 -5.19 16.28 -35.84
CA VAL A 364 -6.55 15.77 -35.61
C VAL A 364 -6.48 14.30 -35.23
N TRP A 365 -7.09 13.95 -34.09
CA TRP A 365 -7.25 12.56 -33.65
C TRP A 365 -8.73 12.22 -33.58
N SER A 366 -9.16 11.26 -34.40
CA SER A 366 -10.55 10.81 -34.44
C SER A 366 -10.73 9.60 -33.53
N PRO A 367 -11.78 9.56 -32.70
CA PRO A 367 -12.10 8.37 -31.94
C PRO A 367 -12.52 7.23 -32.89
N GLY A 368 -12.37 5.99 -32.44
CA GLY A 368 -12.73 4.80 -33.21
C GLY A 368 -14.19 4.78 -33.68
N THR A 369 -14.49 3.94 -34.66
CA THR A 369 -15.80 3.92 -35.32
C THR A 369 -16.86 3.18 -34.50
N HIS A 370 -16.45 2.18 -33.71
CA HIS A 370 -17.35 1.41 -32.85
C HIS A 370 -17.77 2.22 -31.61
N PRO A 371 -19.03 2.15 -31.13
CA PRO A 371 -19.48 2.90 -29.96
C PRO A 371 -18.62 2.68 -28.71
N GLU A 372 -18.11 1.46 -28.50
CA GLU A 372 -17.22 1.13 -27.37
C GLU A 372 -15.89 1.87 -27.43
N GLN A 373 -15.39 2.17 -28.63
CA GLN A 373 -14.12 2.85 -28.86
C GLN A 373 -14.15 4.35 -28.56
N LYS A 374 -15.34 4.91 -28.29
CA LYS A 374 -15.59 6.36 -28.12
C LYS A 374 -15.66 6.81 -26.66
N LYS A 375 -15.33 5.93 -25.71
CA LYS A 375 -15.47 6.17 -24.26
C LYS A 375 -14.29 6.94 -23.63
N GLY A 376 -13.68 7.85 -24.38
CA GLY A 376 -12.52 8.61 -23.92
C GLY A 376 -12.28 9.88 -24.71
N THR A 377 -11.23 10.61 -24.33
CA THR A 377 -10.77 11.83 -25.00
C THR A 377 -9.29 11.73 -25.29
N PHE A 378 -8.84 12.34 -26.40
CA PHE A 378 -7.42 12.52 -26.67
C PHE A 378 -7.17 13.95 -27.10
N THR A 379 -6.42 14.69 -26.28
CA THR A 379 -6.26 16.15 -26.40
C THR A 379 -4.81 16.55 -26.15
N PRO A 380 -4.32 17.66 -26.74
CA PRO A 380 -2.99 18.16 -26.40
C PRO A 380 -2.97 18.69 -24.97
N SER A 381 -1.83 18.56 -24.30
CA SER A 381 -1.63 19.01 -22.92
C SER A 381 -0.23 19.57 -22.72
N MET A 382 -0.14 20.70 -22.03
CA MET A 382 1.14 21.27 -21.54
C MET A 382 1.42 20.92 -20.07
N ALA A 383 0.48 20.27 -19.40
CA ALA A 383 0.55 20.01 -17.96
C ALA A 383 1.63 18.98 -17.60
N GLN A 384 1.93 18.07 -18.52
CA GLN A 384 2.90 17.00 -18.35
C GLN A 384 3.45 16.61 -19.72
N HIS A 385 4.75 16.77 -19.94
CA HIS A 385 5.46 16.44 -21.18
C HIS A 385 6.84 15.86 -20.82
N HIS A 386 7.33 14.95 -21.65
CA HIS A 386 8.63 14.30 -21.51
C HIS A 386 9.71 15.17 -22.14
N SER A 387 9.45 15.65 -23.36
CA SER A 387 10.29 16.62 -24.05
C SER A 387 9.44 17.76 -24.60
N GLY A 388 10.06 18.78 -25.19
CA GLY A 388 9.33 19.90 -25.78
C GLY A 388 8.51 20.73 -24.77
N GLN A 389 7.26 21.03 -25.13
CA GLN A 389 6.28 21.84 -24.40
C GLN A 389 4.92 21.16 -24.28
N ALA A 390 4.63 20.13 -25.08
CA ALA A 390 3.31 19.51 -25.16
C ALA A 390 3.37 17.98 -25.26
N SER A 391 2.31 17.33 -24.79
CA SER A 391 2.10 15.88 -24.93
C SER A 391 0.65 15.59 -25.30
N GLY A 392 0.35 14.35 -25.66
CA GLY A 392 -1.02 13.87 -25.84
C GLY A 392 -1.60 13.35 -24.53
N LYS A 393 -2.62 14.04 -24.00
CA LYS A 393 -3.40 13.58 -22.86
C LYS A 393 -4.57 12.70 -23.32
N LEU A 394 -4.49 11.41 -23.03
CA LEU A 394 -5.54 10.42 -23.30
C LEU A 394 -6.30 10.14 -22.00
N GLY A 395 -7.53 10.63 -21.92
CA GLY A 395 -8.45 10.35 -20.82
C GLY A 395 -9.34 9.17 -21.15
N PHE A 396 -9.39 8.17 -20.28
CA PHE A 396 -10.23 6.99 -20.44
C PHE A 396 -11.06 6.77 -19.18
N ALA A 397 -12.36 6.58 -19.33
CA ALA A 397 -13.31 6.42 -18.24
C ALA A 397 -14.24 5.25 -18.56
N PRO A 398 -13.82 4.00 -18.26
CA PRO A 398 -14.67 2.85 -18.50
C PRO A 398 -15.97 3.00 -17.69
N THR A 399 -17.05 2.42 -18.20
CA THR A 399 -18.41 2.52 -17.66
C THR A 399 -18.92 1.21 -17.07
N SER A 400 -18.21 0.13 -17.31
CA SER A 400 -18.58 -1.22 -16.89
C SER A 400 -17.34 -2.07 -16.64
N ALA A 401 -17.51 -3.19 -15.95
CA ALA A 401 -16.46 -4.18 -15.72
C ALA A 401 -16.35 -5.19 -16.88
N SER A 402 -16.78 -4.84 -18.10
CA SER A 402 -16.53 -5.66 -19.29
C SER A 402 -15.47 -4.98 -20.15
N ASN A 403 -14.72 -5.75 -20.92
CA ASN A 403 -13.61 -5.26 -21.72
C ASN A 403 -14.00 -4.07 -22.62
N GLU A 404 -13.65 -2.86 -22.17
CA GLU A 404 -13.77 -1.58 -22.83
C GLU A 404 -12.39 -1.04 -23.24
N PHE A 405 -12.29 -0.60 -24.47
CA PHE A 405 -11.07 0.01 -24.98
C PHE A 405 -11.41 1.29 -25.74
N VAL A 406 -10.50 2.24 -25.73
CA VAL A 406 -10.60 3.45 -26.55
C VAL A 406 -9.56 3.42 -27.65
N VAL A 407 -9.95 3.92 -28.82
CA VAL A 407 -9.12 3.94 -30.02
C VAL A 407 -9.07 5.38 -30.51
N PHE A 408 -7.87 5.89 -30.75
CA PHE A 408 -7.66 7.20 -31.36
C PHE A 408 -6.78 7.07 -32.61
N SER A 409 -7.34 7.49 -33.74
CA SER A 409 -6.68 7.44 -35.04
C SER A 409 -6.18 8.83 -35.47
N PRO A 410 -4.88 8.98 -35.77
CA PRO A 410 -4.32 10.25 -36.23
C PRO A 410 -4.74 10.54 -37.69
N GLN A 411 -4.99 11.81 -37.99
CA GLN A 411 -5.24 12.29 -39.34
C GLN A 411 -4.29 13.46 -39.70
N PRO A 412 -3.38 13.27 -40.69
CA PRO A 412 -3.13 12.01 -41.41
C PRO A 412 -2.50 10.93 -40.52
N ALA A 413 -2.56 9.67 -40.95
CA ALA A 413 -1.84 8.58 -40.29
C ALA A 413 -0.32 8.85 -40.29
N ILE A 414 0.35 8.50 -39.19
CA ILE A 414 1.78 8.80 -38.98
C ILE A 414 2.62 7.75 -39.71
N ALA A 415 3.51 8.17 -40.61
CA ALA A 415 4.36 7.25 -41.35
C ALA A 415 5.39 6.60 -40.42
N ILE A 416 5.52 5.28 -40.51
CA ILE A 416 6.62 4.56 -39.85
C ILE A 416 7.77 4.49 -40.87
N PRO A 417 8.99 4.95 -40.52
CA PRO A 417 10.14 4.84 -41.41
C PRO A 417 10.39 3.38 -41.82
N ASP A 418 10.70 3.16 -43.10
CA ASP A 418 11.08 1.83 -43.60
C ASP A 418 12.28 1.28 -42.83
N GLY A 419 12.23 0.00 -42.47
CA GLY A 419 13.28 -0.64 -41.69
C GLY A 419 13.23 -0.33 -40.19
N THR A 420 12.12 0.19 -39.68
CA THR A 420 11.89 0.28 -38.22
C THR A 420 11.77 -1.12 -37.63
N SER A 421 12.62 -1.45 -36.66
CA SER A 421 12.60 -2.75 -35.97
C SER A 421 11.88 -2.69 -34.62
N GLN A 422 11.81 -1.51 -33.99
CA GLN A 422 11.07 -1.29 -32.75
C GLN A 422 10.33 0.03 -32.79
N LEU A 423 9.17 0.05 -32.16
CA LEU A 423 8.43 1.26 -31.88
C LEU A 423 8.39 1.48 -30.37
N GLY A 424 8.57 2.72 -29.93
CA GLY A 424 8.46 3.10 -28.53
C GLY A 424 7.69 4.39 -28.32
N ILE A 425 7.29 4.62 -27.08
CA ILE A 425 6.50 5.78 -26.65
C ILE A 425 6.82 6.09 -25.20
N TRP A 426 6.97 7.38 -24.87
CA TRP A 426 7.05 7.81 -23.49
C TRP A 426 5.65 7.97 -22.92
N VAL A 427 5.43 7.43 -21.73
CA VAL A 427 4.14 7.44 -21.04
C VAL A 427 4.31 7.94 -19.62
N TYR A 428 3.43 8.83 -19.20
CA TYR A 428 3.29 9.26 -17.81
C TYR A 428 1.87 9.00 -17.32
N THR A 429 1.76 8.50 -16.10
CA THR A 429 0.48 8.34 -15.42
C THR A 429 0.67 8.39 -13.89
N ASP A 430 -0.27 9.04 -13.19
CA ASP A 430 -0.32 9.08 -11.71
C ASP A 430 -1.16 7.93 -11.12
N HIS A 431 -1.76 7.14 -12.00
CA HIS A 431 -2.53 5.92 -11.70
C HIS A 431 -2.04 4.81 -12.63
N TYR A 432 -2.70 3.68 -12.54
CA TYR A 432 -2.38 2.50 -13.32
C TYR A 432 -3.08 2.63 -14.63
N ALA A 433 -2.28 2.73 -15.68
CA ALA A 433 -2.84 2.74 -17.00
C ALA A 433 -3.19 1.32 -17.39
N HIS A 434 -4.23 1.20 -18.21
CA HIS A 434 -4.53 -0.05 -18.85
C HIS A 434 -3.50 -0.38 -19.93
N GLU A 435 -3.69 -1.49 -20.61
CA GLU A 435 -2.75 -1.94 -21.61
C GLU A 435 -2.68 -0.95 -22.78
N LEU A 436 -1.49 -0.40 -23.03
CA LEU A 436 -1.25 0.47 -24.17
C LEU A 436 -0.88 -0.38 -25.39
N LYS A 437 -1.59 -0.16 -26.49
CA LYS A 437 -1.36 -0.84 -27.78
C LYS A 437 -1.32 0.18 -28.90
N VAL A 438 -0.79 -0.25 -30.03
CA VAL A 438 -0.80 0.51 -31.27
C VAL A 438 -1.26 -0.37 -32.43
N TRP A 439 -1.93 0.24 -33.41
CA TRP A 439 -2.26 -0.40 -34.67
C TRP A 439 -1.42 0.17 -35.80
N LEU A 440 -0.76 -0.73 -36.53
CA LEU A 440 0.03 -0.39 -37.69
C LEU A 440 -0.63 -0.99 -38.93
N THR A 441 -0.85 -0.17 -39.95
CA THR A 441 -1.46 -0.59 -41.22
C THR A 441 -0.45 -0.50 -42.35
N GLU A 442 -0.39 -1.55 -43.16
CA GLU A 442 0.50 -1.70 -44.29
C GLU A 442 -0.12 -1.19 -45.59
N ALA A 443 0.69 -1.07 -46.64
CA ALA A 443 0.23 -0.71 -47.98
C ALA A 443 -0.79 -1.71 -48.58
N THR A 444 -0.72 -2.98 -48.17
CA THR A 444 -1.68 -4.05 -48.56
C THR A 444 -3.05 -3.86 -47.89
N GLY A 445 -3.11 -3.06 -46.82
CA GLY A 445 -4.28 -2.87 -45.98
C GLY A 445 -4.35 -3.80 -44.78
N GLU A 446 -3.41 -4.75 -44.60
CA GLU A 446 -3.31 -5.54 -43.36
C GLU A 446 -3.03 -4.60 -42.18
N THR A 447 -3.79 -4.76 -41.08
CA THR A 447 -3.63 -3.97 -39.86
C THR A 447 -3.30 -4.89 -38.70
N LEU A 448 -2.14 -4.67 -38.08
CA LEU A 448 -1.59 -5.49 -37.02
C LEU A 448 -1.53 -4.68 -35.71
N GLN A 449 -1.86 -5.35 -34.61
CA GLN A 449 -1.81 -4.80 -33.27
C GLN A 449 -0.51 -5.19 -32.56
N PHE A 450 0.15 -4.21 -31.95
CA PHE A 450 1.34 -4.40 -31.13
C PHE A 450 1.09 -3.91 -29.70
N ARG A 451 1.44 -4.74 -28.71
CA ARG A 451 1.37 -4.41 -27.29
C ARG A 451 2.61 -3.61 -26.89
N MET A 452 2.42 -2.41 -26.35
CA MET A 452 3.49 -1.56 -25.84
C MET A 452 3.83 -1.89 -24.38
N GLY A 453 2.81 -2.26 -23.60
CA GLY A 453 2.94 -2.68 -22.20
C GLY A 453 1.91 -2.01 -21.29
N PHE A 454 2.14 -2.12 -19.98
CA PHE A 454 1.29 -1.57 -18.92
C PHE A 454 2.02 -0.39 -18.26
N PRO A 455 1.62 0.87 -18.52
CA PRO A 455 2.24 2.01 -17.86
C PRO A 455 1.96 1.97 -16.34
N GLY A 456 3.04 1.92 -15.57
CA GLY A 456 3.00 1.94 -14.11
C GLY A 456 2.89 3.35 -13.55
N LYS A 457 2.46 3.45 -12.29
CA LYS A 457 2.31 4.74 -11.61
C LYS A 457 3.66 5.43 -11.34
N GLY A 458 3.73 6.71 -11.67
CA GLY A 458 4.78 7.63 -11.24
C GLY A 458 5.94 7.75 -12.23
N GLY A 459 6.21 9.00 -12.64
CA GLY A 459 7.31 9.35 -13.53
C GLY A 459 7.04 9.00 -15.00
N TRP A 460 7.95 9.43 -15.87
CA TRP A 460 7.93 9.07 -17.29
C TRP A 460 8.56 7.70 -17.49
N GLN A 461 7.90 6.85 -18.28
CA GLN A 461 8.32 5.49 -18.59
C GLN A 461 8.38 5.31 -20.10
N TYR A 462 9.46 4.70 -20.59
CA TYR A 462 9.57 4.34 -22.00
C TYR A 462 9.02 2.93 -22.21
N LEU A 463 7.94 2.82 -22.99
CA LEU A 463 7.38 1.54 -23.41
C LEU A 463 7.77 1.29 -24.87
N SER A 464 8.14 0.04 -25.20
CA SER A 464 8.55 -0.32 -26.55
C SER A 464 8.14 -1.74 -26.92
N SER A 465 7.82 -1.94 -28.20
CA SER A 465 7.55 -3.25 -28.79
C SER A 465 8.46 -3.50 -29.99
N SER A 466 8.93 -4.74 -30.13
CA SER A 466 9.47 -5.21 -31.40
C SER A 466 8.37 -5.21 -32.47
N LEU A 467 8.74 -4.82 -33.69
CA LEU A 467 7.92 -4.95 -34.90
C LEU A 467 8.33 -6.15 -35.75
N ALA A 468 9.31 -6.93 -35.28
CA ALA A 468 9.86 -8.05 -36.02
C ALA A 468 9.07 -9.35 -35.78
N GLY A 469 8.95 -10.16 -36.83
CA GLY A 469 8.29 -11.48 -36.77
C GLY A 469 6.80 -11.43 -37.07
N GLN A 470 6.12 -12.54 -36.77
CA GLN A 470 4.68 -12.67 -36.95
C GLN A 470 3.95 -12.33 -35.64
N VAL A 471 2.87 -11.56 -35.74
CA VAL A 471 1.91 -11.38 -34.64
C VAL A 471 0.90 -12.54 -34.62
N GLU A 472 0.29 -12.79 -33.47
CA GLU A 472 -0.70 -13.85 -33.32
C GLU A 472 -1.96 -13.57 -34.14
N GLY A 473 -2.70 -14.61 -34.50
CA GLY A 473 -3.90 -14.48 -35.33
C GLY A 473 -4.99 -13.59 -34.75
N TYR A 474 -5.08 -13.47 -33.42
CA TYR A 474 -6.01 -12.58 -32.74
C TYR A 474 -5.52 -11.12 -32.66
N ASN A 475 -4.25 -10.85 -32.98
CA ASN A 475 -3.68 -9.50 -33.08
C ASN A 475 -3.73 -8.94 -34.52
N VAL A 476 -4.39 -9.64 -35.45
CA VAL A 476 -4.71 -9.09 -36.77
C VAL A 476 -6.06 -8.37 -36.68
N VAL A 477 -6.04 -7.04 -36.76
CA VAL A 477 -7.23 -6.18 -36.63
C VAL A 477 -8.05 -6.17 -37.91
N ALA A 478 -7.40 -6.16 -39.08
CA ALA A 478 -8.07 -6.13 -40.38
C ALA A 478 -7.22 -6.75 -41.50
N ASN A 479 -7.90 -7.26 -42.54
CA ASN A 479 -7.33 -7.73 -43.81
C ASN A 479 -6.18 -8.76 -43.67
N LYS A 480 -6.33 -9.76 -42.80
CA LYS A 480 -5.35 -10.82 -42.53
C LYS A 480 -4.62 -11.34 -43.78
N GLN A 481 -3.28 -11.26 -43.78
CA GLN A 481 -2.37 -11.85 -44.75
C GLN A 481 -1.34 -12.75 -44.05
N ASN A 482 -0.08 -12.33 -43.96
CA ASN A 482 1.06 -13.12 -43.48
C ASN A 482 1.36 -12.87 -41.99
N GLN A 483 0.60 -11.95 -41.36
CA GLN A 483 0.71 -11.57 -39.95
C GLN A 483 2.05 -10.91 -39.58
N ARG A 484 2.80 -10.43 -40.55
CA ARG A 484 4.11 -9.80 -40.38
C ARG A 484 4.05 -8.40 -40.93
N LEU A 485 4.53 -7.43 -40.14
CA LEU A 485 4.51 -6.04 -40.58
C LEU A 485 5.38 -5.82 -41.83
N ASP A 486 4.75 -5.54 -42.96
CA ASP A 486 5.42 -5.19 -44.21
C ASP A 486 5.42 -3.66 -44.45
N PHE A 487 6.58 -3.12 -44.84
CA PHE A 487 6.75 -1.69 -45.13
C PHE A 487 6.44 -1.37 -46.62
N PRO A 488 5.93 -0.17 -46.93
CA PRO A 488 5.71 0.97 -46.04
C PRO A 488 4.48 0.79 -45.14
N ALA A 489 4.63 1.16 -43.86
CA ALA A 489 3.60 1.03 -42.83
C ALA A 489 3.31 2.39 -42.17
N LYS A 490 2.13 2.51 -41.56
CA LYS A 490 1.69 3.72 -40.85
C LYS A 490 1.06 3.38 -39.51
N LEU A 491 1.31 4.20 -38.49
CA LEU A 491 0.54 4.19 -37.25
C LEU A 491 -0.86 4.75 -37.52
N THR A 492 -1.86 3.91 -37.38
CA THR A 492 -3.27 4.22 -37.67
C THR A 492 -4.13 4.29 -36.42
N ALA A 493 -3.68 3.75 -35.29
CA ALA A 493 -4.33 3.99 -34.01
C ALA A 493 -3.41 3.83 -32.79
N ILE A 494 -3.73 4.59 -31.74
CA ILE A 494 -3.34 4.31 -30.36
C ILE A 494 -4.55 3.72 -29.65
N VAL A 495 -4.34 2.67 -28.86
CA VAL A 495 -5.38 1.96 -28.14
C VAL A 495 -5.03 1.87 -26.66
N LEU A 496 -5.97 2.22 -25.80
CA LEU A 496 -5.89 1.94 -24.37
C LEU A 496 -7.01 0.98 -24.01
N ASP A 497 -6.66 -0.20 -23.52
CA ASP A 497 -7.56 -1.36 -23.39
C ASP A 497 -7.58 -1.87 -21.94
N ASP A 498 -8.76 -1.92 -21.31
CA ASP A 498 -8.97 -2.31 -19.92
C ASP A 498 -8.82 -3.81 -19.67
N TYR A 499 -7.61 -4.33 -19.87
CA TYR A 499 -7.22 -5.74 -19.77
C TYR A 499 -7.83 -6.62 -18.65
N THR A 500 -8.40 -6.06 -17.59
CA THR A 500 -9.08 -6.83 -16.53
C THR A 500 -10.53 -6.39 -16.29
N ASP A 501 -11.45 -7.31 -16.56
CA ASP A 501 -12.92 -7.22 -16.45
C ASP A 501 -13.47 -7.16 -14.99
N THR A 502 -12.69 -6.68 -14.03
CA THR A 502 -13.03 -6.83 -12.60
C THR A 502 -13.21 -5.51 -11.86
N THR A 503 -12.69 -4.39 -12.39
CA THR A 503 -12.82 -3.06 -11.76
C THR A 503 -12.90 -1.93 -12.79
N VAL A 504 -13.86 -1.02 -12.63
CA VAL A 504 -13.95 0.22 -13.40
C VAL A 504 -12.97 1.23 -12.84
N VAL A 505 -11.76 1.30 -13.41
CA VAL A 505 -10.77 2.31 -13.07
C VAL A 505 -10.55 3.15 -14.31
N GLY A 506 -10.79 4.46 -14.24
CA GLY A 506 -10.47 5.40 -15.30
C GLY A 506 -9.30 6.29 -14.90
N GLY A 507 -8.74 7.00 -15.88
CA GLY A 507 -7.76 8.04 -15.63
C GLY A 507 -7.08 8.56 -16.89
N ASP A 508 -6.30 9.61 -16.70
CA ASP A 508 -5.55 10.30 -17.75
C ASP A 508 -4.11 9.77 -17.91
N ILE A 509 -3.76 9.25 -19.08
CA ILE A 509 -2.36 9.00 -19.41
C ILE A 509 -1.83 10.11 -20.32
N TYR A 510 -0.56 10.43 -20.18
CA TYR A 510 0.14 11.39 -21.05
C TYR A 510 1.11 10.62 -21.91
N LEU A 511 1.02 10.82 -23.22
CA LEU A 511 1.81 10.16 -24.24
C LEU A 511 2.70 11.20 -24.91
N ASP A 512 3.98 10.90 -25.03
CA ASP A 512 4.94 11.78 -25.66
C ASP A 512 5.99 11.02 -26.47
N ASP A 513 6.65 11.71 -27.40
CA ASP A 513 7.82 11.21 -28.15
C ASP A 513 7.66 9.79 -28.73
N ILE A 514 6.71 9.59 -29.65
CA ILE A 514 6.62 8.32 -30.39
C ILE A 514 7.91 8.16 -31.18
N THR A 515 8.64 7.09 -30.87
CA THR A 515 9.99 6.87 -31.35
C THR A 515 10.05 5.62 -32.21
N ALA A 516 10.60 5.74 -33.42
CA ALA A 516 10.95 4.61 -34.28
C ALA A 516 12.45 4.32 -34.14
N VAL A 517 12.79 3.08 -33.83
CA VAL A 517 14.18 2.62 -33.86
C VAL A 517 14.44 2.01 -35.24
N VAL A 518 15.17 2.74 -36.08
CA VAL A 518 15.45 2.33 -37.45
C VAL A 518 16.73 1.52 -37.51
N GLY A 519 16.70 0.43 -38.27
CA GLY A 519 17.82 -0.49 -38.47
C GLY A 519 17.50 -1.90 -37.97
N SER A 520 18.50 -2.77 -38.05
CA SER A 520 18.37 -4.17 -37.61
C SER A 520 17.94 -4.26 -36.15
N GLU A 521 17.08 -5.23 -35.85
CA GLU A 521 16.62 -5.51 -34.50
C GLU A 521 17.80 -5.99 -33.62
N ALA A 522 18.22 -5.16 -32.68
CA ALA A 522 19.33 -5.42 -31.76
C ALA A 522 19.00 -4.94 -30.35
N TYR A 523 19.52 -5.66 -29.35
CA TYR A 523 19.27 -5.41 -27.94
C TYR A 523 20.58 -5.35 -27.17
N ALA A 524 20.65 -4.44 -26.19
CA ALA A 524 21.69 -4.41 -25.18
C ALA A 524 21.06 -4.30 -23.79
N VAL A 525 21.34 -5.26 -22.91
CA VAL A 525 21.01 -5.14 -21.48
C VAL A 525 22.29 -4.78 -20.72
N ARG A 526 22.28 -3.61 -20.09
CA ARG A 526 23.41 -3.05 -19.36
C ARG A 526 23.38 -3.41 -17.89
N PHE A 527 24.51 -3.89 -17.39
CA PHE A 527 24.79 -4.15 -15.99
C PHE A 527 25.95 -3.25 -15.52
N PRO A 528 25.69 -2.20 -14.72
CA PRO A 528 26.74 -1.37 -14.15
C PRO A 528 27.64 -2.18 -13.22
N SER A 529 28.95 -2.00 -13.38
CA SER A 529 29.96 -2.45 -12.42
C SER A 529 30.35 -1.22 -11.59
N GLY A 530 30.43 -1.34 -10.26
CA GLY A 530 30.64 -0.18 -9.36
C GLY A 530 31.94 0.63 -9.57
N ASP A 531 32.72 0.30 -10.58
CA ASP A 531 34.04 0.83 -10.99
C ASP A 531 33.98 1.64 -12.29
N SER A 532 32.90 2.41 -12.54
CA SER A 532 32.64 3.19 -13.77
C SER A 532 32.51 2.37 -15.06
N ASN A 533 32.75 1.07 -15.01
CA ASN A 533 32.57 0.14 -16.13
C ASN A 533 31.14 -0.37 -16.19
N VAL A 534 30.77 -0.88 -17.35
CA VAL A 534 29.52 -1.62 -17.57
C VAL A 534 29.82 -2.94 -18.25
N THR A 535 28.97 -3.93 -18.03
CA THR A 535 28.89 -5.14 -18.84
C THR A 535 27.55 -5.13 -19.57
N ASP A 536 27.58 -4.99 -20.90
CA ASP A 536 26.39 -5.10 -21.72
C ASP A 536 26.27 -6.54 -22.26
N ILE A 537 25.07 -7.11 -22.21
CA ILE A 537 24.71 -8.34 -22.93
C ILE A 537 24.03 -7.92 -24.22
N LEU A 538 24.63 -8.25 -25.36
CA LEU A 538 24.20 -7.79 -26.68
C LEU A 538 23.82 -8.95 -27.59
N TRP A 539 22.75 -8.78 -28.37
CA TRP A 539 22.36 -9.75 -29.40
C TRP A 539 21.48 -9.11 -30.48
N ALA A 540 21.33 -9.80 -31.61
CA ALA A 540 20.43 -9.42 -32.69
C ALA A 540 19.77 -10.67 -33.28
N PRO A 541 18.45 -10.89 -33.12
CA PRO A 541 17.80 -12.14 -33.56
C PRO A 541 18.03 -12.48 -35.04
N GLN A 542 18.08 -11.47 -35.91
CA GLN A 542 18.29 -11.61 -37.36
C GLN A 542 19.68 -11.16 -37.83
N GLY A 543 20.55 -10.78 -36.90
CA GLY A 543 21.87 -10.22 -37.18
C GLY A 543 21.87 -8.70 -37.39
N ALA A 544 22.88 -8.03 -36.81
CA ALA A 544 23.03 -6.58 -36.89
C ALA A 544 24.48 -6.15 -36.72
N HIS A 545 24.92 -5.15 -37.48
CA HIS A 545 26.16 -4.43 -37.15
C HIS A 545 25.84 -3.26 -36.23
N VAL A 546 26.46 -3.20 -35.06
CA VAL A 546 26.25 -2.13 -34.07
C VAL A 546 27.55 -1.43 -33.72
N VAL A 547 27.45 -0.13 -33.44
CA VAL A 547 28.57 0.70 -32.99
C VAL A 547 28.25 1.24 -31.60
N ILE A 548 29.08 0.92 -30.62
CA ILE A 548 28.89 1.32 -29.23
C ILE A 548 29.91 2.40 -28.87
N PRO A 549 29.47 3.57 -28.38
CA PRO A 549 30.37 4.60 -27.87
C PRO A 549 31.02 4.17 -26.54
N ALA A 550 32.35 4.14 -26.50
CA ALA A 550 33.15 3.84 -25.33
C ALA A 550 34.13 4.98 -25.02
N ALA A 551 34.60 5.10 -23.78
CA ALA A 551 35.62 6.08 -23.40
C ALA A 551 36.92 5.91 -24.21
N SER A 552 37.20 4.69 -24.70
CA SER A 552 38.34 4.37 -25.56
C SER A 552 38.09 4.59 -27.07
N GLY A 553 36.92 5.07 -27.48
CA GLY A 553 36.54 5.26 -28.88
C GLY A 553 35.22 4.58 -29.24
N GLN A 554 35.19 3.88 -30.36
CA GLN A 554 34.00 3.12 -30.81
C GLN A 554 34.29 1.63 -30.81
N ILE A 555 33.36 0.84 -30.28
CA ILE A 555 33.37 -0.62 -30.36
C ILE A 555 32.42 -1.03 -31.49
N GLN A 556 32.93 -1.71 -32.51
CA GLN A 556 32.13 -2.21 -33.62
C GLN A 556 31.90 -3.71 -33.45
N LEU A 557 30.66 -4.16 -33.51
CA LEU A 557 30.29 -5.55 -33.28
C LEU A 557 29.30 -6.03 -34.35
N ASP A 558 29.56 -7.21 -34.89
CA ASP A 558 28.57 -7.98 -35.65
C ASP A 558 27.83 -8.90 -34.68
N LEU A 559 26.59 -8.54 -34.38
CA LEU A 559 25.70 -9.29 -33.52
C LEU A 559 24.93 -10.34 -34.31
N GLY A 560 24.66 -11.47 -33.66
CA GLY A 560 23.75 -12.50 -34.14
C GLY A 560 22.81 -12.96 -33.02
N PRO A 561 22.07 -14.07 -33.20
CA PRO A 561 21.14 -14.58 -32.19
C PRO A 561 21.83 -15.11 -30.93
N SER A 562 23.15 -15.33 -30.98
CA SER A 562 23.95 -15.74 -29.81
C SER A 562 24.40 -14.50 -29.05
N PRO A 563 24.10 -14.38 -27.75
CA PRO A 563 24.47 -13.19 -26.99
C PRO A 563 25.97 -13.05 -26.76
N ILE A 564 26.45 -11.80 -26.76
CA ILE A 564 27.83 -11.42 -26.50
C ILE A 564 27.87 -10.57 -25.22
N PHE A 565 28.86 -10.82 -24.36
CA PHE A 565 29.13 -10.02 -23.18
C PHE A 565 30.24 -9.02 -23.48
N GLN A 566 29.97 -7.73 -23.39
CA GLN A 566 30.94 -6.67 -23.66
C GLN A 566 31.13 -5.82 -22.40
N ARG A 567 32.30 -5.91 -21.78
CA ARG A 567 32.71 -5.02 -20.69
C ARG A 567 33.49 -3.83 -21.23
N TYR A 568 33.13 -2.62 -20.83
CA TYR A 568 33.80 -1.38 -21.25
C TYR A 568 33.40 -0.19 -20.36
N THR A 569 34.10 0.93 -20.49
CA THR A 569 33.70 2.21 -19.90
C THR A 569 32.87 2.96 -20.95
N PRO A 570 31.60 3.32 -20.70
CA PRO A 570 30.79 4.09 -21.63
C PRO A 570 31.43 5.44 -21.96
N ALA A 571 31.28 5.93 -23.20
CA ALA A 571 31.61 7.32 -23.50
C ALA A 571 30.68 8.25 -22.70
N SER A 572 31.20 9.35 -22.15
CA SER A 572 30.35 10.32 -21.45
C SER A 572 29.34 10.93 -22.44
N SER A 573 28.05 10.62 -22.27
CA SER A 573 26.97 11.23 -23.04
C SER A 573 26.55 12.59 -22.49
N ALA A 574 27.16 13.06 -21.40
CA ALA A 574 26.99 14.44 -20.96
C ALA A 574 27.90 15.35 -21.78
N PRO A 575 27.39 16.40 -22.47
CA PRO A 575 28.27 17.51 -22.80
C PRO A 575 28.87 18.04 -21.48
N PRO A 576 30.13 18.47 -21.45
CA PRO A 576 30.62 19.21 -20.29
C PRO A 576 29.67 20.39 -20.08
N GLU A 577 29.10 20.52 -18.88
CA GLU A 577 28.35 21.72 -18.52
C GLU A 577 29.26 22.91 -18.77
N MET A 578 28.93 23.73 -19.78
CA MET A 578 29.56 25.02 -19.94
C MET A 578 29.21 25.84 -18.69
N PRO A 579 30.20 26.45 -18.00
CA PRO A 579 29.91 27.45 -16.99
C PRO A 579 29.01 28.52 -17.61
N VAL A 580 27.92 28.84 -16.91
CA VAL A 580 26.93 29.83 -17.33
C VAL A 580 27.64 31.14 -17.69
N GLY A 581 27.55 31.54 -18.97
CA GLY A 581 27.99 32.86 -19.45
C GLY A 581 29.03 32.92 -20.59
N CYS A 582 29.52 31.81 -21.14
CA CYS A 582 30.47 31.86 -22.27
C CYS A 582 29.80 31.54 -23.62
N VAL A 583 30.00 32.41 -24.61
CA VAL A 583 29.47 32.27 -25.97
C VAL A 583 30.57 31.68 -26.87
N GLY A 584 30.85 30.38 -26.67
CA GLY A 584 31.80 29.61 -27.49
C GLY A 584 33.24 29.51 -26.95
N PRO A 585 34.09 28.66 -27.57
CA PRO A 585 35.42 28.37 -27.07
C PRO A 585 36.34 29.58 -27.21
N GLY A 586 36.69 30.22 -26.08
CA GLY A 586 37.66 31.31 -26.00
C GLY A 586 37.10 32.70 -25.67
N GLN A 587 35.80 32.85 -25.39
CA GLN A 587 35.20 34.14 -25.02
C GLN A 587 34.43 34.04 -23.69
N CYS A 588 35.12 34.29 -22.58
CA CYS A 588 34.50 34.56 -21.29
C CYS A 588 34.92 35.98 -20.85
N PRO A 589 34.00 36.94 -20.66
CA PRO A 589 34.37 38.30 -20.26
C PRO A 589 34.68 38.41 -18.76
N SER A 590 35.74 39.15 -18.45
CA SER A 590 36.23 39.44 -17.11
C SER A 590 35.33 40.39 -16.32
N SER A 591 34.97 39.97 -15.11
CA SER A 591 34.46 40.68 -13.92
C SER A 591 34.12 42.18 -13.94
N ASN A 592 32.93 42.45 -13.35
CA ASN A 592 32.54 43.50 -12.37
C ASN A 592 31.84 44.80 -12.87
N PRO A 593 31.07 45.51 -12.01
CA PRO A 593 29.77 45.14 -11.40
C PRO A 593 28.71 46.27 -11.50
N THR A 594 27.40 45.96 -11.45
CA THR A 594 26.32 46.69 -10.72
C THR A 594 24.94 46.34 -11.27
N ASP A 595 24.24 45.44 -10.58
CA ASP A 595 22.78 45.44 -10.49
C ASP A 595 22.42 45.01 -9.05
N PRO A 596 21.71 45.83 -8.24
CA PRO A 596 21.39 45.51 -6.86
C PRO A 596 20.21 44.53 -6.68
N SER A 597 19.71 43.88 -7.74
CA SER A 597 18.47 43.09 -7.69
C SER A 597 18.59 41.55 -7.79
N ILE A 598 19.80 40.96 -7.89
CA ILE A 598 19.97 39.50 -7.90
C ILE A 598 21.15 39.10 -6.99
N GLY A 599 20.86 38.89 -5.71
CA GLY A 599 21.83 38.43 -4.72
C GLY A 599 21.86 36.91 -4.59
N MET A 600 22.78 36.26 -5.30
CA MET A 600 23.34 34.94 -4.96
C MET A 600 24.86 35.07 -5.23
N THR A 601 25.82 34.53 -4.48
CA THR A 601 25.86 33.48 -3.47
C THR A 601 27.28 33.60 -2.86
N LYS A 602 27.42 34.02 -1.60
CA LYS A 602 28.66 33.78 -0.83
C LYS A 602 28.28 33.04 0.45
N CYS A 603 28.76 31.81 0.59
CA CYS A 603 28.60 31.03 1.80
C CYS A 603 29.29 31.76 2.96
N GLY A 604 28.86 31.51 4.19
CA GLY A 604 29.39 32.17 5.37
C GLY A 604 28.78 31.63 6.65
N ARG A 605 29.27 32.14 7.78
CA ARG A 605 28.78 31.75 9.10
C ARG A 605 27.57 32.59 9.49
N SER A 606 26.53 31.93 10.00
CA SER A 606 25.39 32.60 10.62
C SER A 606 25.87 33.42 11.82
N PRO A 607 25.50 34.70 11.94
CA PRO A 607 26.00 35.58 13.00
C PRO A 607 25.48 35.21 14.40
N THR A 608 24.39 34.46 14.48
CA THR A 608 23.67 34.17 15.74
C THR A 608 24.02 32.79 16.29
N ILE A 609 24.01 31.77 15.43
CA ILE A 609 24.23 30.37 15.84
C ILE A 609 25.56 29.78 15.37
N ASN A 610 26.38 30.57 14.67
CA ASN A 610 27.67 30.16 14.11
C ASN A 610 27.59 28.94 13.16
N LEU A 611 26.43 28.69 12.54
CA LEU A 611 26.26 27.69 11.49
C LEU A 611 27.07 28.08 10.25
N ASP A 612 28.05 27.26 9.88
CA ASP A 612 28.91 27.50 8.72
C ASP A 612 28.30 26.91 7.44
N THR A 613 27.62 27.75 6.65
CA THR A 613 26.96 27.31 5.41
C THR A 613 27.94 26.92 4.31
N CYS A 614 29.24 27.20 4.46
CA CYS A 614 30.24 26.69 3.53
C CYS A 614 30.48 25.17 3.70
N ASN A 615 30.08 24.58 4.83
CA ASN A 615 30.28 23.17 5.13
C ASN A 615 29.04 22.30 4.86
N LEU A 616 27.92 22.92 4.48
CA LEU A 616 26.68 22.21 4.15
C LEU A 616 26.76 21.56 2.77
N GLN A 617 26.27 20.33 2.68
CA GLN A 617 26.16 19.54 1.45
C GLN A 617 24.69 19.31 1.11
N PRO A 618 24.30 19.31 -0.17
CA PRO A 618 22.92 18.96 -0.56
C PRO A 618 22.48 17.64 0.09
N GLY A 619 21.31 17.65 0.71
CA GLY A 619 20.81 16.52 1.51
C GLY A 619 21.14 16.58 3.00
N ASP A 620 21.86 17.58 3.48
CA ASP A 620 22.00 17.79 4.93
C ASP A 620 20.63 18.15 5.55
N ILE A 621 20.30 17.52 6.67
CA ILE A 621 19.09 17.74 7.47
C ILE A 621 19.48 18.64 8.65
N LEU A 622 18.73 19.72 8.83
CA LEU A 622 18.97 20.70 9.89
C LEU A 622 17.90 20.52 10.98
N LEU A 623 18.29 20.42 12.26
CA LEU A 623 17.41 20.33 13.44
C LEU A 623 17.70 21.45 14.44
N GLU A 624 16.69 22.19 14.90
CA GLU A 624 16.88 23.30 15.85
C GLU A 624 15.92 23.25 17.04
N LYS A 625 16.34 23.96 18.09
CA LYS A 625 15.58 24.30 19.28
C LYS A 625 15.57 25.82 19.42
N GLY A 626 14.43 26.45 19.18
CA GLY A 626 14.22 27.90 19.36
C GLY A 626 13.51 28.32 20.65
N ASP A 627 13.63 29.60 21.02
CA ASP A 627 12.94 30.26 22.15
C ASP A 627 11.44 30.46 21.92
N THR A 628 11.03 30.55 20.65
CA THR A 628 9.65 30.86 20.24
C THR A 628 9.33 30.20 18.91
N ILE A 629 8.49 29.16 18.94
CA ILE A 629 7.42 28.86 17.99
C ILE A 629 6.45 27.92 18.73
N GLU A 630 5.22 28.43 18.88
CA GLU A 630 3.93 27.82 19.25
C GLU A 630 3.89 26.66 20.26
N ASP A 631 3.10 26.86 21.32
CA ASP A 631 2.72 25.98 22.44
C ASP A 631 2.28 24.54 22.08
N ASP A 632 2.23 24.15 20.81
CA ASP A 632 1.54 22.95 20.35
C ASP A 632 2.46 21.72 20.19
N LEU A 633 3.69 21.82 19.66
CA LEU A 633 4.64 20.67 19.52
C LEU A 633 4.96 19.96 20.86
N ILE A 634 4.63 20.61 21.97
CA ILE A 634 4.88 20.23 23.36
C ILE A 634 3.90 19.13 23.86
N SER A 635 2.87 18.76 23.09
CA SER A 635 1.95 17.66 23.49
C SER A 635 2.60 16.26 23.53
N ILE A 636 3.80 16.09 22.95
CA ILE A 636 4.60 14.85 22.98
C ILE A 636 6.04 15.10 23.50
N GLY A 637 6.35 16.24 24.14
CA GLY A 637 7.62 16.39 24.87
C GLY A 637 8.92 16.38 24.04
N SER A 638 8.92 17.08 22.90
CA SER A 638 10.07 17.15 21.99
C SER A 638 11.21 18.08 22.49
N TYR A 639 12.48 17.76 22.19
CA TYR A 639 13.66 18.59 22.44
C TYR A 639 13.92 19.56 21.28
N PHE A 640 13.97 19.04 20.04
CA PHE A 640 14.03 19.85 18.82
C PHE A 640 12.60 20.23 18.39
N ASN A 641 12.40 21.51 18.07
CA ASN A 641 11.09 22.05 17.69
C ASN A 641 10.95 22.36 16.20
N HIS A 642 12.03 22.35 15.42
CA HIS A 642 11.94 22.58 13.97
C HIS A 642 13.01 21.83 13.16
N THR A 643 12.73 21.61 11.87
CA THR A 643 13.65 20.97 10.94
C THR A 643 13.51 21.43 9.48
N ALA A 644 14.61 21.37 8.74
CA ALA A 644 14.67 21.74 7.33
C ALA A 644 15.61 20.83 6.51
N LEU A 645 15.39 20.74 5.20
CA LEU A 645 16.25 20.03 4.24
C LEU A 645 17.11 21.02 3.44
N TYR A 646 18.42 20.88 3.47
CA TYR A 646 19.32 21.69 2.65
C TYR A 646 19.39 21.17 1.20
N LEU A 647 19.08 22.04 0.23
CA LEU A 647 18.91 21.66 -1.17
C LEU A 647 20.14 21.92 -2.04
N GLY A 648 21.20 22.48 -1.46
CA GLY A 648 22.32 23.07 -2.22
C GLY A 648 22.09 24.54 -2.57
N ASN A 649 23.11 25.20 -3.14
CA ASN A 649 23.06 26.60 -3.56
C ASN A 649 22.60 27.60 -2.47
N GLN A 650 22.87 27.31 -1.20
CA GLN A 650 22.41 28.12 -0.04
C GLN A 650 20.89 28.18 0.08
N GLU A 651 20.16 27.16 -0.38
CA GLU A 651 18.71 27.05 -0.24
C GLU A 651 18.31 25.94 0.74
N VAL A 652 17.20 26.15 1.43
CA VAL A 652 16.55 25.15 2.28
C VAL A 652 15.09 24.99 1.87
N ALA A 653 14.58 23.76 1.98
CA ALA A 653 13.15 23.47 1.98
C ALA A 653 12.68 23.28 3.43
N GLU A 654 11.61 23.96 3.81
CA GLU A 654 11.01 23.84 5.13
C GLU A 654 9.51 24.13 5.09
N ALA A 655 8.78 23.57 6.05
CA ALA A 655 7.36 23.86 6.24
C ALA A 655 7.21 24.68 7.52
N ILE A 656 6.65 25.89 7.42
CA ILE A 656 6.56 26.84 8.53
C ILE A 656 5.22 27.59 8.56
N GLY A 657 4.76 27.99 9.74
CA GLY A 657 3.63 28.89 9.96
C GLY A 657 4.02 30.12 10.79
N VAL A 658 3.27 31.23 10.63
CA VAL A 658 2.58 32.13 11.60
C VAL A 658 2.60 33.66 11.29
N THR A 659 1.45 34.29 11.58
CA THR A 659 1.06 35.71 11.72
C THR A 659 1.38 36.70 10.58
N GLN A 660 0.29 37.18 9.95
CA GLN A 660 0.19 38.36 9.09
C GLN A 660 0.67 38.21 7.62
N ASN A 661 -0.30 37.82 6.79
CA ASN A 661 -0.47 38.17 5.37
C ASN A 661 0.12 37.30 4.25
N ARG A 662 0.57 36.06 4.49
CA ARG A 662 0.45 34.93 3.52
C ARG A 662 0.28 33.60 4.25
N VAL A 663 -0.49 32.71 3.64
CA VAL A 663 -1.01 31.42 4.15
C VAL A 663 0.11 30.44 4.54
N ASN A 664 -0.12 29.60 5.54
CA ASN A 664 0.65 28.41 5.91
C ASN A 664 1.23 27.64 4.69
N ASP A 665 2.56 27.52 4.56
CA ASP A 665 3.18 27.04 3.31
C ASP A 665 4.42 26.14 3.51
N VAL A 666 4.69 25.30 2.49
CA VAL A 666 5.96 24.59 2.31
C VAL A 666 6.78 25.39 1.32
N LEU A 667 7.97 25.85 1.72
CA LEU A 667 8.71 26.86 0.97
C LEU A 667 10.14 26.42 0.69
N VAL A 668 10.64 26.81 -0.49
CA VAL A 668 12.07 26.85 -0.77
C VAL A 668 12.54 28.29 -0.66
N ARG A 669 13.56 28.54 0.14
CA ARG A 669 14.12 29.89 0.31
C ARG A 669 15.62 29.87 0.58
N PRO A 670 16.32 31.00 0.33
CA PRO A 670 17.70 31.14 0.76
C PRO A 670 17.84 30.91 2.26
N ILE A 671 18.85 30.15 2.69
CA ILE A 671 19.11 29.85 4.12
C ILE A 671 19.35 31.12 4.94
N LYS A 672 19.77 32.22 4.32
CA LYS A 672 19.91 33.53 4.99
C LYS A 672 18.58 34.21 5.32
N GLN A 673 17.48 33.72 4.74
CA GLN A 673 16.13 34.22 4.95
C GLN A 673 15.27 33.26 5.80
N SER A 674 15.83 32.11 6.21
CA SER A 674 15.17 31.15 7.10
C SER A 674 15.44 31.44 8.58
N ALA A 675 14.77 30.67 9.47
CA ALA A 675 14.96 30.75 10.92
C ALA A 675 16.44 30.56 11.32
N TRP A 676 17.15 29.71 10.59
CA TRP A 676 18.57 29.39 10.69
C TRP A 676 19.56 30.58 10.60
N TRP A 677 19.07 31.77 10.21
CA TRP A 677 19.85 33.00 10.11
C TRP A 677 19.41 34.11 11.08
N ARG A 678 18.34 33.90 11.86
CA ARG A 678 17.77 34.88 12.81
C ARG A 678 18.25 34.62 14.25
N GLU A 679 17.92 35.54 15.17
CA GLU A 679 18.16 35.40 16.63
C GLU A 679 17.08 34.51 17.28
N GLY A 680 17.41 33.83 18.40
CA GLY A 680 16.45 33.04 19.20
C GLY A 680 16.54 31.51 19.07
N ILE A 681 17.61 30.98 18.48
CA ILE A 681 17.90 29.53 18.48
C ILE A 681 18.80 29.23 19.68
N GLN A 682 18.34 28.34 20.57
CA GLN A 682 19.09 27.86 21.73
C GLN A 682 20.09 26.78 21.35
N ASP A 683 19.67 25.79 20.55
CA ASP A 683 20.49 24.63 20.15
C ASP A 683 20.19 24.20 18.71
N TRP A 684 21.16 23.55 18.05
CA TRP A 684 20.99 23.02 16.69
C TRP A 684 21.95 21.87 16.35
N VAL A 685 21.57 21.06 15.36
CA VAL A 685 22.35 19.93 14.82
C VAL A 685 22.23 19.88 13.30
N VAL A 686 23.34 19.58 12.62
CA VAL A 686 23.35 19.17 11.20
C VAL A 686 23.54 17.66 11.12
N MET A 687 22.60 16.99 10.47
CA MET A 687 22.64 15.55 10.19
C MET A 687 22.92 15.34 8.71
N ARG A 688 23.91 14.52 8.40
CA ARG A 688 24.29 14.13 7.04
C ARG A 688 23.99 12.66 6.81
N PRO A 689 22.91 12.31 6.10
CA PRO A 689 22.62 10.92 5.77
C PRO A 689 23.71 10.32 4.87
N ASN A 690 24.21 9.14 5.25
CA ASN A 690 25.17 8.36 4.47
C ASN A 690 24.42 7.47 3.46
N VAL A 691 23.92 8.10 2.39
CA VAL A 691 23.10 7.46 1.34
C VAL A 691 23.62 7.82 -0.05
N SER A 692 23.17 7.12 -1.10
CA SER A 692 23.66 7.36 -2.47
C SER A 692 23.29 8.77 -2.98
N ALA A 693 24.08 9.29 -3.92
CA ALA A 693 23.79 10.59 -4.56
C ALA A 693 22.42 10.62 -5.28
N GLU A 694 21.94 9.47 -5.74
CA GLU A 694 20.62 9.31 -6.35
C GLU A 694 19.48 9.49 -5.33
N VAL A 695 19.62 8.91 -4.14
CA VAL A 695 18.67 9.09 -3.03
C VAL A 695 18.63 10.55 -2.59
N ILE A 696 19.78 11.20 -2.44
CA ILE A 696 19.89 12.64 -2.12
C ILE A 696 19.18 13.48 -3.18
N SER A 697 19.44 13.21 -4.46
CA SER A 697 18.84 13.93 -5.57
C SER A 697 17.31 13.73 -5.63
N SER A 698 16.84 12.52 -5.31
CA SER A 698 15.41 12.20 -5.23
C SER A 698 14.70 12.97 -4.11
N ALA A 699 15.29 12.98 -2.91
CA ALA A 699 14.77 13.71 -1.76
C ALA A 699 14.67 15.23 -2.03
N ILE A 700 15.71 15.82 -2.64
CA ILE A 700 15.71 17.24 -3.01
C ILE A 700 14.61 17.55 -4.04
N ARG A 701 14.44 16.71 -5.07
CA ARG A 701 13.37 16.89 -6.07
C ARG A 701 11.99 16.80 -5.42
N TYR A 702 11.78 15.86 -4.49
CA TYR A 702 10.52 15.72 -3.78
C TYR A 702 10.19 16.98 -2.97
N ALA A 703 11.15 17.49 -2.19
CA ALA A 703 10.95 18.68 -1.37
C ALA A 703 10.64 19.92 -2.24
N ARG A 704 11.35 20.11 -3.36
CA ARG A 704 11.06 21.19 -4.32
C ARG A 704 9.68 21.04 -4.95
N LYS A 705 9.26 19.81 -5.30
CA LYS A 705 7.93 19.54 -5.85
C LYS A 705 6.83 19.91 -4.86
N LYS A 706 6.97 19.54 -3.59
CA LYS A 706 5.97 19.86 -2.56
C LYS A 706 5.90 21.35 -2.26
N ALA A 707 7.02 22.06 -2.30
CA ALA A 707 7.04 23.52 -2.16
C ALA A 707 6.43 24.28 -3.36
N ALA A 708 6.38 23.65 -4.53
CA ALA A 708 5.77 24.24 -5.73
C ALA A 708 4.28 23.90 -5.89
N ASP A 709 3.72 23.02 -5.04
CA ASP A 709 2.34 22.56 -5.15
C ASP A 709 1.41 23.49 -4.35
N PRO A 710 0.52 24.27 -5.00
CA PRO A 710 -0.36 25.21 -4.32
C PRO A 710 -1.45 24.55 -3.46
N LYS A 711 -1.59 23.21 -3.54
CA LYS A 711 -2.51 22.43 -2.68
C LYS A 711 -1.84 21.97 -1.38
N VAL A 712 -0.51 22.07 -1.30
CA VAL A 712 0.25 21.75 -0.10
C VAL A 712 0.21 22.96 0.81
N VAL A 713 -0.22 22.75 2.05
CA VAL A 713 -0.27 23.79 3.08
C VAL A 713 0.40 23.31 4.35
N TYR A 714 0.98 24.24 5.10
CA TYR A 714 1.47 23.95 6.43
C TYR A 714 0.29 23.68 7.39
N ASN A 715 0.35 22.58 8.15
CA ASN A 715 -0.65 22.24 9.14
C ASN A 715 -0.03 21.41 10.27
N LEU A 716 -0.13 21.94 11.48
CA LEU A 716 0.42 21.37 12.71
C LEU A 716 -0.68 20.85 13.66
N SER A 717 -1.93 20.59 13.25
CA SER A 717 -2.98 20.12 14.18
C SER A 717 -2.62 18.74 14.80
N ILE A 718 -2.37 18.71 16.10
CA ILE A 718 -1.78 17.54 16.83
C ILE A 718 -2.82 16.72 17.61
N LEU A 719 -4.06 17.22 17.68
CA LEU A 719 -5.19 16.54 18.32
C LEU A 719 -6.02 15.81 17.26
N PRO A 720 -6.62 14.64 17.54
CA PRO A 720 -7.68 14.11 16.70
C PRO A 720 -8.81 15.14 16.57
N PRO A 721 -9.24 15.55 15.35
CA PRO A 721 -8.90 15.00 14.03
C PRO A 721 -7.85 15.84 13.27
N GLY A 722 -6.56 15.66 13.57
CA GLY A 722 -5.46 16.30 12.85
C GLY A 722 -5.17 15.65 11.49
N PRO A 723 -4.26 16.22 10.67
CA PRO A 723 -3.83 15.62 9.40
C PRO A 723 -3.31 14.21 9.59
N SER A 724 -3.85 13.26 8.82
CA SER A 724 -3.26 11.94 8.67
C SER A 724 -1.80 12.06 8.22
N ARG A 725 -0.91 11.18 8.72
CA ARG A 725 0.46 10.99 8.19
C ARG A 725 0.47 10.75 6.68
N GLU A 726 -0.64 10.26 6.13
CA GLU A 726 -0.81 10.00 4.70
C GLU A 726 -1.49 11.13 3.92
N ASP A 727 -1.98 12.20 4.56
CA ASP A 727 -2.55 13.33 3.81
C ASP A 727 -1.42 14.16 3.18
N GLU A 728 -1.21 13.99 1.88
CA GLU A 728 -0.15 14.70 1.14
C GLU A 728 -0.45 16.18 0.85
N ARG A 729 -1.59 16.72 1.30
CA ARG A 729 -1.89 18.16 1.21
C ARG A 729 -1.42 18.92 2.45
N LEU A 730 -1.13 18.22 3.55
CA LEU A 730 -0.89 18.81 4.86
C LEU A 730 0.50 18.44 5.35
N PHE A 731 1.39 19.42 5.43
CA PHE A 731 2.79 19.22 5.82
C PHE A 731 3.17 20.01 7.07
N TYR A 732 4.11 19.47 7.83
CA TYR A 732 4.84 20.16 8.89
C TYR A 732 6.32 19.80 8.74
N CYS A 733 7.19 20.51 9.45
CA CYS A 733 8.63 20.54 9.19
C CYS A 733 9.26 19.14 9.08
N SER A 734 9.02 18.26 10.06
CA SER A 734 9.58 16.90 10.10
C SER A 734 8.93 15.91 9.14
N LYS A 735 7.62 16.04 8.85
CA LYS A 735 6.95 15.22 7.82
C LYS A 735 7.52 15.49 6.43
N LEU A 736 7.86 16.73 6.12
CA LEU A 736 8.46 17.10 4.82
C LEU A 736 9.78 16.38 4.61
N VAL A 737 10.67 16.46 5.60
CA VAL A 737 12.01 15.86 5.54
C VAL A 737 11.91 14.33 5.51
N TRP A 738 11.09 13.73 6.39
CA TRP A 738 10.89 12.27 6.41
C TRP A 738 10.36 11.74 5.09
N LYS A 739 9.24 12.30 4.57
CA LYS A 739 8.66 11.82 3.30
C LYS A 739 9.62 12.00 2.13
N ALA A 740 10.45 13.04 2.11
CA ALA A 740 11.45 13.24 1.06
C ALA A 740 12.45 12.07 0.96
N TYR A 741 12.91 11.53 2.09
CA TYR A 741 13.79 10.36 2.11
C TYR A 741 13.03 9.04 2.00
N ALA A 742 11.86 8.91 2.61
CA ALA A 742 11.05 7.70 2.55
C ALA A 742 10.64 7.34 1.11
N GLN A 743 10.30 8.35 0.29
CA GLN A 743 10.02 8.18 -1.14
C GLN A 743 11.23 7.76 -1.96
N ALA A 744 12.43 8.03 -1.45
CA ALA A 744 13.69 7.58 -2.02
C ALA A 744 14.15 6.22 -1.46
N GLY A 745 13.28 5.51 -0.72
CA GLY A 745 13.54 4.19 -0.15
C GLY A 745 14.31 4.19 1.17
N VAL A 746 14.49 5.36 1.80
CA VAL A 746 15.19 5.49 3.09
C VAL A 746 14.22 5.99 4.15
N ASP A 747 13.82 5.10 5.05
CA ASP A 747 12.95 5.48 6.17
C ASP A 747 13.79 6.04 7.34
N LEU A 748 13.63 7.34 7.60
CA LEU A 748 14.33 8.02 8.69
C LEU A 748 13.57 7.93 10.02
N GLU A 749 12.33 7.43 10.02
CA GLU A 749 11.50 7.37 11.23
C GLU A 749 11.75 6.10 12.05
N VAL A 750 12.18 6.26 13.31
CA VAL A 750 12.42 5.11 14.21
C VAL A 750 11.18 4.71 15.00
N VAL A 751 10.42 5.70 15.45
CA VAL A 751 9.27 5.52 16.34
C VAL A 751 8.01 5.57 15.51
N LYS A 752 7.53 4.40 15.04
CA LYS A 752 6.31 4.21 14.20
C LYS A 752 5.02 4.69 14.89
N GLY A 753 4.91 6.00 15.09
CA GLY A 753 3.86 6.67 15.85
C GLY A 753 2.73 7.26 15.00
N PHE A 754 1.97 8.21 15.56
CA PHE A 754 0.92 8.93 14.82
C PHE A 754 1.44 10.22 14.16
N TYR A 755 2.59 10.78 14.58
CA TYR A 755 3.28 11.94 13.95
C TYR A 755 4.79 11.73 13.93
N VAL A 756 5.51 12.25 12.93
CA VAL A 756 6.98 12.21 12.90
C VAL A 756 7.49 13.50 13.51
N ILE A 757 8.20 13.50 14.62
CA ILE A 757 8.72 14.74 15.22
C ILE A 757 10.21 14.93 14.89
N PRO A 758 10.77 16.15 15.02
CA PRO A 758 12.20 16.39 14.76
C PRO A 758 13.15 15.49 15.55
N ASP A 759 12.81 15.13 16.81
CA ASP A 759 13.64 14.19 17.59
C ASP A 759 13.63 12.76 17.07
N ASP A 760 12.57 12.34 16.36
CA ASP A 760 12.51 11.02 15.75
C ASP A 760 13.52 10.92 14.59
N LEU A 761 13.77 12.04 13.88
CA LEU A 761 14.83 12.16 12.89
C LEU A 761 16.22 12.19 13.54
N TYR A 762 16.35 12.81 14.72
CA TYR A 762 17.61 12.84 15.46
C TYR A 762 18.04 11.46 15.96
N THR A 763 17.07 10.64 16.38
CA THR A 763 17.29 9.34 17.02
C THR A 763 17.41 8.16 16.05
N THR A 764 17.37 8.41 14.73
CA THR A 764 17.63 7.43 13.66
C THR A 764 18.92 6.62 13.88
N ASP A 765 18.88 5.32 13.56
CA ASP A 765 19.96 4.36 13.86
C ASP A 765 21.34 4.88 13.41
N ARG A 766 22.28 4.89 14.37
CA ARG A 766 23.51 5.70 14.37
C ARG A 766 24.61 5.19 13.42
N ALA A 767 24.36 4.16 12.62
CA ALA A 767 25.35 3.62 11.67
C ALA A 767 25.34 4.32 10.30
N SER A 768 24.29 5.07 9.96
CA SER A 768 24.05 5.62 8.61
C SER A 768 23.94 7.14 8.55
N VAL A 769 24.18 7.87 9.65
CA VAL A 769 24.09 9.34 9.67
C VAL A 769 25.27 9.95 10.42
N GLN A 770 25.96 10.90 9.78
CA GLN A 770 27.03 11.66 10.41
C GLN A 770 26.46 12.95 11.00
N TYR A 771 26.90 13.31 12.21
CA TYR A 771 26.47 14.53 12.88
C TYR A 771 27.57 15.57 12.87
N GLN A 772 27.20 16.83 12.67
CA GLN A 772 28.05 17.97 12.95
C GLN A 772 27.37 18.83 14.02
N VAL A 773 27.98 18.85 15.21
CA VAL A 773 27.53 19.62 16.37
C VAL A 773 28.61 20.65 16.71
N VAL A 774 28.24 21.91 16.87
CA VAL A 774 29.18 23.00 17.21
C VAL A 774 29.17 23.34 18.71
N ASN A 775 28.24 22.79 19.48
CA ASN A 775 28.18 22.93 20.95
C ASN A 775 28.51 21.59 21.68
N PRO A 776 29.63 21.50 22.43
CA PRO A 776 30.02 20.28 23.14
C PRO A 776 29.04 19.79 24.22
N ALA A 777 28.12 20.63 24.70
CA ALA A 777 27.15 20.23 25.73
C ALA A 777 26.07 19.25 25.21
N LEU A 778 25.77 19.28 23.90
CA LEU A 778 24.72 18.47 23.27
C LEU A 778 25.14 17.02 23.01
N ASP A 779 26.44 16.70 23.05
CA ASP A 779 26.98 15.34 22.83
C ASP A 779 26.57 14.35 23.96
N THR A 780 25.97 14.87 25.04
CA THR A 780 25.50 14.10 26.21
C THR A 780 23.98 14.15 26.44
N VAL A 781 23.22 14.91 25.63
CA VAL A 781 21.77 15.09 25.82
C VAL A 781 21.04 13.82 25.37
N ARG A 782 20.51 13.07 26.34
CA ARG A 782 19.37 12.18 26.09
C ARG A 782 18.12 13.04 26.06
N PRO A 783 17.31 13.04 24.98
CA PRO A 783 16.01 13.71 25.01
C PRO A 783 15.18 13.20 26.21
N PRO A 784 14.36 14.06 26.85
CA PRO A 784 13.58 13.71 28.03
C PRO A 784 12.67 12.51 27.76
N ARG A 785 12.44 11.67 28.79
CA ARG A 785 11.69 10.42 28.63
C ARG A 785 10.20 10.69 28.37
N ARG A 786 9.71 10.32 27.20
CA ARG A 786 8.32 10.45 26.78
C ARG A 786 7.52 9.21 27.18
N THR A 787 6.45 9.42 27.94
CA THR A 787 5.53 8.35 28.34
C THR A 787 4.11 8.67 27.89
N ARG A 788 3.45 7.66 27.35
CA ARG A 788 2.02 7.67 27.05
C ARG A 788 1.33 6.62 27.91
N ILE A 789 0.28 7.02 28.62
CA ILE A 789 -0.59 6.13 29.38
C ILE A 789 -1.96 6.19 28.74
N THR A 790 -2.48 5.05 28.34
CA THR A 790 -3.76 4.93 27.63
C THR A 790 -4.69 4.04 28.44
N ILE A 791 -5.97 4.38 28.58
CA ILE A 791 -6.97 3.47 29.14
C ILE A 791 -8.08 3.20 28.14
N HIS A 792 -8.45 1.93 28.05
CA HIS A 792 -9.66 1.50 27.36
C HIS A 792 -10.80 1.40 28.38
N SER A 793 -11.96 1.94 28.02
CA SER A 793 -13.21 1.89 28.79
C SER A 793 -13.45 0.51 29.42
N PRO A 794 -14.08 0.43 30.62
CA PRO A 794 -15.00 1.44 31.18
C PRO A 794 -14.51 2.16 32.45
N ALA A 795 -13.31 2.77 32.41
CA ALA A 795 -12.80 3.58 33.52
C ALA A 795 -12.02 4.82 33.06
N HIS A 796 -11.86 5.79 33.97
CA HIS A 796 -11.13 7.03 33.76
C HIS A 796 -9.75 7.03 34.45
N LEU A 797 -8.77 7.77 33.92
CA LEU A 797 -7.40 7.88 34.48
C LEU A 797 -7.16 9.15 35.32
N MET A 798 -6.36 9.04 36.38
CA MET A 798 -5.77 10.19 37.07
C MET A 798 -4.37 9.93 37.64
N LEU A 799 -3.43 10.85 37.39
CA LEU A 799 -2.11 10.85 38.01
C LEU A 799 -2.06 11.82 39.19
N ILE A 800 -1.28 11.44 40.21
CA ILE A 800 -0.96 12.30 41.35
C ILE A 800 0.57 12.30 41.57
N ASP A 801 1.17 13.48 41.70
CA ASP A 801 2.59 13.62 42.02
C ASP A 801 2.87 13.65 43.54
N ALA A 802 4.14 13.59 43.93
CA ALA A 802 4.56 13.64 45.33
C ALA A 802 4.18 14.95 46.07
N GLN A 803 3.74 15.99 45.36
CA GLN A 803 3.25 17.25 45.91
C GLN A 803 1.72 17.32 46.00
N GLY A 804 1.01 16.26 45.58
CA GLY A 804 -0.45 16.16 45.62
C GLY A 804 -1.18 16.83 44.46
N ARG A 805 -0.47 17.27 43.41
CA ARG A 805 -1.09 17.84 42.20
C ARG A 805 -1.67 16.73 41.33
N ARG A 806 -2.81 16.98 40.68
CA ARG A 806 -3.61 15.99 39.95
C ARG A 806 -3.75 16.32 38.46
N THR A 807 -3.50 15.34 37.60
CA THR A 807 -3.78 15.43 36.16
C THR A 807 -4.57 14.21 35.71
N GLY A 808 -5.82 14.40 35.26
CA GLY A 808 -6.77 13.32 34.94
C GLY A 808 -8.23 13.66 35.25
N PHE A 809 -9.08 12.64 35.29
CA PHE A 809 -10.47 12.76 35.72
C PHE A 809 -10.60 12.66 37.23
N ASP A 810 -11.25 13.65 37.85
CA ASP A 810 -11.58 13.66 39.28
C ASP A 810 -12.99 13.11 39.50
N PRO A 811 -13.15 11.87 40.03
CA PRO A 811 -14.47 11.26 40.22
C PRO A 811 -15.30 11.95 41.32
N ALA A 812 -14.67 12.74 42.20
CA ALA A 812 -15.38 13.47 43.26
C ALA A 812 -16.19 14.65 42.73
N THR A 813 -15.66 15.31 41.71
CA THR A 813 -16.21 16.55 41.15
C THR A 813 -16.73 16.37 39.74
N GLY A 814 -16.40 15.25 39.08
CA GLY A 814 -16.67 15.01 37.67
C GLY A 814 -15.83 15.86 36.71
N ALA A 815 -14.82 16.57 37.24
CA ALA A 815 -14.02 17.53 36.49
C ALA A 815 -12.75 16.90 35.90
N THR A 816 -12.30 17.47 34.79
CA THR A 816 -10.97 17.19 34.22
C THR A 816 -9.94 18.15 34.84
N LEU A 817 -8.87 17.61 35.43
CA LEU A 817 -7.78 18.36 36.08
C LEU A 817 -6.47 18.24 35.29
N ASN A 818 -5.63 19.29 35.31
CA ASN A 818 -4.32 19.33 34.65
C ASN A 818 -3.30 20.13 35.50
N GLU A 819 -3.06 19.71 36.73
CA GLU A 819 -2.27 20.46 37.72
C GLU A 819 -0.77 20.07 37.70
N ILE A 820 -0.40 18.88 37.22
CA ILE A 820 0.99 18.41 37.14
C ILE A 820 1.67 19.03 35.90
N PRO A 821 2.78 19.79 36.06
CA PRO A 821 3.52 20.35 34.92
C PRO A 821 4.03 19.26 33.98
N ASN A 822 4.08 19.57 32.68
CA ASN A 822 4.57 18.66 31.62
C ASN A 822 3.79 17.35 31.44
N ILE A 823 2.60 17.26 32.07
CA ILE A 823 1.64 16.17 31.88
C ILE A 823 0.32 16.75 31.36
N ARG A 824 -0.32 16.03 30.43
CA ARG A 824 -1.59 16.41 29.81
C ARG A 824 -2.54 15.22 29.76
N TYR A 825 -3.82 15.46 30.02
CA TYR A 825 -4.89 14.46 29.93
C TYR A 825 -5.89 14.80 28.83
N SER A 826 -6.31 13.80 28.06
CA SER A 826 -7.20 13.95 26.90
C SER A 826 -8.66 14.28 27.23
N GLY A 827 -9.07 14.11 28.49
CA GLY A 827 -10.47 14.23 28.91
C GLY A 827 -11.30 12.96 28.63
N THR A 828 -12.54 12.96 29.10
CA THR A 828 -13.48 11.81 29.08
C THR A 828 -14.40 11.77 27.85
N SER A 829 -14.39 12.81 27.02
CA SER A 829 -15.21 12.89 25.79
C SER A 829 -14.65 12.10 24.61
N VAL A 830 -13.53 11.41 24.80
CA VAL A 830 -12.84 10.61 23.78
C VAL A 830 -12.99 9.12 24.07
N ALA A 831 -13.08 8.30 23.02
CA ALA A 831 -13.33 6.86 23.15
C ALA A 831 -12.20 6.08 23.86
N ILE A 832 -10.99 6.65 23.90
CA ILE A 832 -9.81 6.12 24.56
C ILE A 832 -9.12 7.28 25.25
N GLU A 833 -9.03 7.25 26.57
CA GLU A 833 -8.39 8.34 27.30
C GLU A 833 -6.89 8.14 27.36
N THR A 834 -6.16 9.25 27.27
CA THR A 834 -4.71 9.26 27.21
C THR A 834 -4.16 10.32 28.14
N ILE A 835 -3.11 9.96 28.89
CA ILE A 835 -2.21 10.89 29.56
C ILE A 835 -0.84 10.86 28.84
N THR A 836 -0.33 12.02 28.44
CA THR A 836 1.04 12.16 27.91
C THR A 836 1.91 12.91 28.92
N ALA A 837 3.15 12.45 29.09
CA ALA A 837 4.11 13.03 30.03
C ALA A 837 5.50 13.20 29.40
N THR A 838 6.10 14.36 29.63
CA THR A 838 7.51 14.66 29.31
C THR A 838 8.30 14.60 30.60
N ASP A 839 8.88 13.43 30.86
CA ASP A 839 9.42 12.98 32.14
C ASP A 839 8.34 12.76 33.23
N LEU A 840 8.36 11.57 33.85
CA LEU A 840 7.47 11.20 34.95
C LEU A 840 8.13 11.37 36.33
N GLN A 841 9.30 12.04 36.41
CA GLN A 841 10.00 12.26 37.67
C GLN A 841 9.10 12.90 38.74
N GLY A 842 8.92 12.18 39.86
CA GLY A 842 8.09 12.60 40.99
C GLY A 842 6.62 12.14 40.91
N VAL A 843 6.20 11.46 39.84
CA VAL A 843 4.88 10.83 39.71
C VAL A 843 5.03 9.32 39.87
N SER A 844 4.48 8.78 40.97
CA SER A 844 4.55 7.34 41.26
C SER A 844 3.19 6.65 41.33
N GLN A 845 2.08 7.40 41.29
CA GLN A 845 0.73 6.86 41.51
C GLN A 845 -0.20 7.16 40.34
N LEU A 846 -0.90 6.11 39.89
CA LEU A 846 -1.96 6.15 38.90
C LEU A 846 -3.26 5.64 39.53
N PHE A 847 -4.33 6.40 39.39
CA PHE A 847 -5.67 6.05 39.84
C PHE A 847 -6.57 5.78 38.64
N VAL A 848 -7.45 4.80 38.81
CA VAL A 848 -8.45 4.43 37.82
C VAL A 848 -9.82 4.40 38.47
N SER A 849 -10.76 5.21 37.98
CA SER A 849 -12.13 5.25 38.49
C SER A 849 -13.10 4.63 37.49
N GLY A 850 -13.74 3.52 37.87
CA GLY A 850 -14.73 2.83 37.04
C GLY A 850 -16.03 3.62 36.92
N PHE A 851 -16.50 3.82 35.69
CA PHE A 851 -17.82 4.41 35.42
C PHE A 851 -18.84 3.37 34.92
N ALA A 852 -18.37 2.22 34.42
CA ALA A 852 -19.21 1.04 34.14
C ALA A 852 -18.52 -0.24 34.59
N SER A 853 -19.26 -1.35 34.62
CA SER A 853 -18.68 -2.66 34.96
C SER A 853 -18.03 -3.27 33.72
N GLY A 854 -16.82 -3.81 33.85
CA GLY A 854 -16.12 -4.46 32.74
C GLY A 854 -14.61 -4.45 32.92
N ASP A 855 -13.93 -5.12 32.00
CA ASP A 855 -12.47 -5.12 31.96
C ASP A 855 -11.98 -3.82 31.33
N TYR A 856 -11.03 -3.18 31.98
CA TYR A 856 -10.27 -2.08 31.42
C TYR A 856 -8.82 -2.50 31.22
N HIS A 857 -8.21 -1.90 30.20
CA HIS A 857 -6.82 -2.14 29.85
C HIS A 857 -6.08 -0.81 29.94
N ILE A 858 -5.03 -0.75 30.76
CA ILE A 858 -4.10 0.37 30.78
C ILE A 858 -2.87 -0.02 29.98
N GLU A 859 -2.51 0.77 28.99
CA GLU A 859 -1.25 0.63 28.27
C GLU A 859 -0.31 1.77 28.64
N VAL A 860 0.86 1.44 29.19
CA VAL A 860 1.94 2.40 29.45
C VAL A 860 3.03 2.18 28.42
N VAL A 861 3.28 3.17 27.57
CA VAL A 861 4.26 3.12 26.49
C VAL A 861 5.36 4.15 26.71
N TYR A 862 6.61 3.70 26.69
CA TYR A 862 7.80 4.57 26.70
C TYR A 862 8.32 4.76 25.28
N LEU A 863 8.36 6.01 24.81
CA LEU A 863 8.45 6.35 23.38
C LEU A 863 9.88 6.58 22.85
N ASP A 864 10.92 6.55 23.70
CA ASP A 864 12.31 6.93 23.31
C ASP A 864 13.26 5.74 23.06
N LYS A 865 12.73 4.56 22.76
CA LYS A 865 13.54 3.36 22.44
C LYS A 865 13.25 2.90 21.01
N ALA A 866 14.28 2.37 20.32
CA ALA A 866 14.18 1.78 18.98
C ALA A 866 13.14 0.65 18.86
N SER A 867 12.68 0.12 19.99
CA SER A 867 11.42 -0.60 20.11
C SER A 867 10.68 -0.03 21.32
N PRO A 868 9.50 0.60 21.15
CA PRO A 868 8.71 1.10 22.26
C PRO A 868 8.46 -0.05 23.24
N ARG A 869 8.80 0.13 24.51
CA ARG A 869 8.44 -0.85 25.55
C ARG A 869 7.07 -0.48 26.05
N SER A 870 6.11 -1.40 25.91
CA SER A 870 4.77 -1.25 26.46
C SER A 870 4.55 -2.25 27.62
N GLN A 871 3.80 -1.81 28.63
CA GLN A 871 3.25 -2.68 29.65
C GLN A 871 1.74 -2.53 29.65
N THR A 872 1.03 -3.65 29.60
CA THR A 872 -0.42 -3.68 29.68
C THR A 872 -0.84 -4.16 31.06
N ILE A 873 -1.66 -3.36 31.74
CA ILE A 873 -2.35 -3.74 32.97
C ILE A 873 -3.78 -4.07 32.58
N VAL A 874 -4.24 -5.27 32.94
CA VAL A 874 -5.62 -5.70 32.74
C VAL A 874 -6.26 -5.88 34.11
N ALA A 875 -7.39 -5.21 34.32
CA ALA A 875 -8.17 -5.33 35.54
C ALA A 875 -9.64 -5.11 35.23
N SER A 876 -10.51 -5.62 36.10
CA SER A 876 -11.96 -5.39 36.02
C SER A 876 -12.35 -4.26 36.96
N THR A 877 -13.34 -3.45 36.60
CA THR A 877 -13.92 -2.40 37.44
C THR A 877 -15.44 -2.50 37.53
N THR A 878 -16.02 -1.69 38.41
CA THR A 878 -17.47 -1.46 38.57
C THR A 878 -17.70 0.03 38.79
N PRO A 879 -18.90 0.58 38.55
CA PRO A 879 -19.19 2.00 38.81
C PRO A 879 -18.79 2.42 40.23
N GLY A 880 -18.02 3.50 40.35
CA GLY A 880 -17.56 4.06 41.63
C GLY A 880 -16.35 3.37 42.25
N ARG A 881 -15.84 2.27 41.68
CA ARG A 881 -14.62 1.62 42.15
C ARG A 881 -13.40 2.45 41.74
N VAL A 882 -12.53 2.76 42.70
CA VAL A 882 -11.24 3.41 42.45
C VAL A 882 -10.12 2.42 42.70
N ASP A 883 -9.36 2.09 41.67
CA ASP A 883 -8.16 1.27 41.73
C ASP A 883 -6.92 2.16 41.72
N GLN A 884 -5.89 1.76 42.48
CA GLN A 884 -4.62 2.47 42.55
C GLN A 884 -3.48 1.57 42.05
N PHE A 885 -2.63 2.13 41.19
CA PHE A 885 -1.48 1.49 40.57
C PHE A 885 -0.21 2.29 40.85
N THR A 886 0.91 1.59 40.98
CA THR A 886 2.24 2.23 40.98
C THR A 886 2.76 2.21 39.55
N LEU A 887 3.30 3.34 39.08
CA LEU A 887 3.87 3.38 37.72
C LEU A 887 5.18 2.56 37.67
N PRO A 888 5.35 1.70 36.66
CA PRO A 888 6.53 0.84 36.53
C PRO A 888 7.80 1.64 36.20
N ASP A 889 8.95 1.25 36.76
CA ASP A 889 10.22 1.89 36.41
C ASP A 889 10.61 1.54 34.96
N PRO A 890 10.85 2.53 34.07
CA PRO A 890 11.29 2.31 32.68
C PRO A 890 12.62 1.55 32.51
N ASP A 891 13.43 1.45 33.55
CA ASP A 891 14.72 0.73 33.55
C ASP A 891 14.71 -0.61 34.30
N ASP A 892 13.67 -0.92 35.09
CA ASP A 892 13.53 -2.21 35.80
C ASP A 892 12.12 -2.84 35.62
N PRO A 893 11.95 -3.84 34.73
CA PRO A 893 10.67 -4.43 34.39
C PRO A 893 10.12 -5.43 35.44
N LYS A 894 10.73 -5.56 36.62
CA LYS A 894 10.37 -6.62 37.60
C LYS A 894 9.45 -6.19 38.75
N THR A 895 9.05 -4.94 38.86
CA THR A 895 8.10 -4.52 39.89
C THR A 895 6.66 -4.86 39.50
N THR A 896 6.15 -5.97 40.03
CA THR A 896 4.73 -6.36 39.98
C THR A 896 3.90 -5.55 40.98
N ASN A 897 2.70 -5.13 40.54
CA ASN A 897 1.74 -4.32 41.29
C ASN A 897 1.33 -4.94 42.63
N ILE A 898 1.32 -4.12 43.69
CA ILE A 898 0.56 -4.35 44.92
C ILE A 898 -0.79 -3.62 44.75
N ILE A 899 -1.89 -4.37 44.79
CA ILE A 899 -3.24 -3.78 44.94
C ILE A 899 -3.36 -3.36 46.41
N VAL A 900 -3.34 -2.05 46.69
CA VAL A 900 -3.73 -1.52 48.00
C VAL A 900 -5.11 -0.90 47.85
N PRO A 901 -6.16 -1.40 48.51
CA PRO A 901 -7.46 -0.73 48.51
C PRO A 901 -7.33 0.63 49.23
N PRO A 902 -7.72 1.76 48.64
CA PRO A 902 -7.75 3.03 49.35
C PRO A 902 -8.83 2.99 50.45
N ALA A 903 -8.44 3.38 51.66
CA ALA A 903 -9.37 3.73 52.74
C ALA A 903 -9.93 5.14 52.49
N ASP A 904 -11.24 5.29 52.66
CA ASP A 904 -11.98 6.52 52.95
C ASP A 904 -11.54 7.80 52.21
N LEU A 905 -11.84 7.89 50.92
CA LEU A 905 -12.01 9.17 50.24
C LEU A 905 -13.23 9.10 49.33
N LEU A 906 -14.43 9.24 49.92
CA LEU A 906 -15.59 10.03 49.44
C LEU A 906 -16.87 9.69 50.26
N PRO A 907 -17.71 10.68 50.62
CA PRO A 907 -18.93 10.50 51.42
C PRO A 907 -20.07 9.85 50.61
N PRO A 908 -21.13 9.30 51.25
CA PRO A 908 -22.07 8.40 50.58
C PRO A 908 -23.02 9.14 49.62
N ALA A 909 -23.13 8.63 48.39
CA ALA A 909 -24.13 9.04 47.42
C ALA A 909 -25.50 8.36 47.70
N PRO A 910 -26.63 8.96 47.28
CA PRO A 910 -27.99 8.50 47.61
C PRO A 910 -28.33 7.15 46.97
N ALA A 911 -29.28 6.46 47.60
CA ALA A 911 -29.67 5.09 47.31
C ALA A 911 -30.32 4.85 45.92
N ASP A 912 -30.05 3.64 45.43
CA ASP A 912 -30.78 2.81 44.45
C ASP A 912 -30.84 3.24 42.96
N ILE A 913 -29.85 2.76 42.19
CA ILE A 913 -30.03 2.37 40.78
C ILE A 913 -29.59 0.90 40.65
N PRO A 914 -30.46 -0.05 40.24
CA PRO A 914 -30.05 -1.43 40.01
C PRO A 914 -29.01 -1.50 38.87
N ALA A 915 -27.87 -2.15 39.13
CA ALA A 915 -26.86 -2.42 38.13
C ALA A 915 -27.42 -3.31 37.00
N ILE A 916 -27.32 -2.85 35.75
CA ILE A 916 -27.71 -3.62 34.55
C ILE A 916 -26.53 -4.52 34.16
N SER A 917 -26.78 -5.81 33.92
CA SER A 917 -25.78 -6.83 33.61
C SER A 917 -25.24 -6.75 32.17
N ASN A 918 -23.93 -6.87 31.99
CA ASN A 918 -23.23 -6.94 30.69
C ASN A 918 -23.71 -8.14 29.86
N GLY A 919 -24.42 -7.84 28.76
CA GLY A 919 -25.34 -8.79 28.12
C GLY A 919 -24.78 -9.50 26.90
N SER A 920 -24.74 -10.83 26.97
CA SER A 920 -24.71 -11.69 25.79
C SER A 920 -25.91 -11.43 24.87
N PHE A 921 -25.78 -11.66 23.56
CA PHE A 921 -26.93 -11.60 22.64
C PHE A 921 -28.02 -12.58 23.07
N ALA A 922 -29.26 -12.10 23.17
CA ALA A 922 -30.38 -12.90 23.63
C ALA A 922 -30.89 -13.92 22.60
N ASP A 923 -30.62 -13.68 21.31
CA ASP A 923 -30.91 -14.59 20.20
C ASP A 923 -29.86 -14.40 19.09
N GLN A 924 -29.56 -15.47 18.35
CA GLN A 924 -28.61 -15.45 17.23
C GLN A 924 -29.02 -14.45 16.12
N GLY A 925 -30.31 -14.16 15.97
CA GLY A 925 -30.81 -13.14 15.06
C GLY A 925 -30.33 -11.74 15.45
N PHE A 926 -30.35 -11.39 16.74
CA PHE A 926 -29.84 -10.10 17.22
C PHE A 926 -28.33 -9.99 16.99
N GLN A 927 -27.60 -11.07 17.28
CA GLN A 927 -26.18 -11.15 16.98
C GLN A 927 -25.92 -10.97 15.48
N SER A 928 -26.66 -11.65 14.60
CA SER A 928 -26.46 -11.56 13.14
C SER A 928 -26.69 -10.15 12.60
N VAL A 929 -27.72 -9.45 13.09
CA VAL A 929 -28.01 -8.06 12.70
C VAL A 929 -26.93 -7.09 13.18
N TRP A 930 -26.46 -7.27 14.42
CA TRP A 930 -25.36 -6.48 14.98
C TRP A 930 -24.06 -6.75 14.22
N GLU A 931 -23.70 -8.02 14.06
CA GLU A 931 -22.46 -8.45 13.41
C GLU A 931 -22.37 -7.90 12.00
N ARG A 932 -23.46 -7.90 11.25
CA ARG A 932 -23.44 -7.37 9.88
C ARG A 932 -22.83 -5.98 9.77
N THR A 933 -23.10 -5.10 10.73
CA THR A 933 -22.80 -3.67 10.61
C THR A 933 -21.78 -3.16 11.60
N ASP A 934 -21.78 -3.68 12.83
CA ASP A 934 -21.00 -3.15 13.95
C ASP A 934 -19.82 -4.05 14.32
N LYS A 935 -19.85 -5.35 14.02
CA LYS A 935 -18.67 -6.22 14.17
C LYS A 935 -17.45 -5.72 13.38
N PRO A 936 -17.55 -5.23 12.13
CA PRO A 936 -16.40 -4.62 11.45
C PRO A 936 -15.77 -3.46 12.23
N ILE A 937 -16.59 -2.67 12.94
CA ILE A 937 -16.12 -1.55 13.77
C ILE A 937 -15.48 -2.10 15.05
N ALA A 938 -16.14 -3.05 15.72
CA ALA A 938 -15.64 -3.68 16.94
C ALA A 938 -14.32 -4.43 16.74
N ASP A 939 -14.16 -5.08 15.58
CA ASP A 939 -12.96 -5.83 15.25
C ASP A 939 -11.82 -4.95 14.71
N GLY A 940 -12.07 -3.65 14.46
CA GLY A 940 -11.10 -2.77 13.79
C GLY A 940 -10.74 -3.26 12.37
N ALA A 941 -11.73 -3.75 11.63
CA ALA A 941 -11.51 -4.47 10.38
C ALA A 941 -10.74 -3.63 9.33
N ARG A 942 -9.73 -4.23 8.71
CA ARG A 942 -8.88 -3.57 7.69
C ARG A 942 -9.72 -3.17 6.47
N GLY A 943 -9.57 -1.93 6.01
CA GLY A 943 -10.36 -1.39 4.89
C GLY A 943 -11.74 -0.83 5.27
N LEU A 944 -12.07 -0.82 6.58
CA LEU A 944 -13.22 -0.08 7.11
C LEU A 944 -12.98 1.43 6.96
N THR A 945 -13.82 2.10 6.20
CA THR A 945 -13.91 3.57 6.23
C THR A 945 -14.44 3.99 7.61
N PRO A 946 -13.76 4.89 8.35
CA PRO A 946 -14.23 5.36 9.65
C PRO A 946 -15.69 5.82 9.58
N ARG A 947 -16.55 5.26 10.43
CA ARG A 947 -17.98 5.58 10.53
C ARG A 947 -18.51 5.27 11.93
N SER A 948 -19.60 5.91 12.33
CA SER A 948 -20.30 5.62 13.59
C SER A 948 -20.92 4.22 13.61
N TRP A 949 -21.15 3.71 14.84
CA TRP A 949 -21.97 2.52 15.14
C TRP A 949 -23.40 2.67 14.62
N ILE A 950 -23.97 1.57 14.11
CA ILE A 950 -25.37 1.47 13.65
C ILE A 950 -26.30 1.04 14.78
N TRP A 951 -25.81 0.17 15.68
CA TRP A 951 -26.53 -0.35 16.83
C TRP A 951 -25.89 0.08 18.14
N GLY A 952 -24.56 -0.01 18.24
CA GLY A 952 -23.76 0.29 19.43
C GLY A 952 -22.65 -0.75 19.63
N PRO A 953 -21.69 -0.51 20.54
CA PRO A 953 -20.57 -1.42 20.76
C PRO A 953 -20.99 -2.78 21.31
N GLN A 954 -22.10 -2.86 22.06
CA GLN A 954 -22.65 -4.09 22.62
C GLN A 954 -24.12 -3.89 23.04
N PRO A 955 -24.86 -4.98 23.36
CA PRO A 955 -26.18 -4.86 24.01
C PRO A 955 -26.10 -4.16 25.38
N LEU A 956 -27.05 -3.27 25.63
CA LEU A 956 -27.20 -2.55 26.92
C LEU A 956 -27.90 -3.39 27.98
N THR A 957 -28.74 -4.34 27.57
CA THR A 957 -29.52 -5.19 28.48
C THR A 957 -29.37 -6.65 28.10
N ASN A 958 -29.68 -7.55 29.03
CA ASN A 958 -30.05 -8.92 28.66
C ASN A 958 -31.36 -8.94 27.86
N GLY A 959 -31.64 -10.09 27.23
CA GLY A 959 -32.94 -10.34 26.63
C GLY A 959 -34.07 -10.21 27.65
N THR A 960 -35.06 -9.40 27.33
CA THR A 960 -36.20 -9.13 28.20
C THR A 960 -37.50 -9.46 27.47
N SER A 961 -38.46 -10.06 28.16
CA SER A 961 -39.81 -10.26 27.63
C SER A 961 -40.67 -9.03 27.90
N GLU A 962 -41.21 -8.42 26.85
CA GLU A 962 -42.17 -7.32 26.94
C GLU A 962 -43.58 -7.77 26.53
N PRO A 963 -44.66 -7.24 27.12
CA PRO A 963 -46.02 -7.50 26.67
C PRO A 963 -46.21 -7.17 25.18
N TYR A 964 -46.74 -8.12 24.42
CA TYR A 964 -47.09 -7.97 23.02
C TYR A 964 -48.26 -8.89 22.69
N ALA A 965 -49.47 -8.33 22.50
CA ALA A 965 -50.72 -9.09 22.43
C ALA A 965 -50.70 -10.22 21.39
N GLU A 966 -50.07 -9.99 20.24
CA GLU A 966 -49.98 -10.95 19.13
C GLU A 966 -48.74 -11.85 19.21
N GLY A 967 -47.87 -11.67 20.21
CA GLY A 967 -46.67 -12.48 20.40
C GLY A 967 -46.98 -13.84 21.02
N SER A 968 -46.08 -14.80 20.83
CA SER A 968 -46.22 -16.14 21.42
C SER A 968 -46.25 -16.03 22.96
N GLY A 969 -47.36 -16.43 23.57
CA GLY A 969 -47.58 -16.26 25.02
C GLY A 969 -47.92 -14.83 25.45
N GLY A 970 -48.30 -13.93 24.53
CA GLY A 970 -48.63 -12.53 24.82
C GLY A 970 -47.42 -11.64 25.09
N VAL A 971 -46.23 -12.09 24.67
CA VAL A 971 -44.97 -11.36 24.87
C VAL A 971 -44.10 -11.39 23.61
N ARG A 972 -43.17 -10.44 23.52
CA ARG A 972 -42.07 -10.42 22.55
C ARG A 972 -40.73 -10.40 23.26
N LEU A 973 -39.70 -10.96 22.63
CA LEU A 973 -38.32 -10.85 23.13
C LEU A 973 -37.71 -9.54 22.62
N VAL A 974 -37.16 -8.72 23.52
CA VAL A 974 -36.45 -7.48 23.17
C VAL A 974 -35.04 -7.45 23.75
N GLN A 975 -34.16 -6.70 23.10
CA GLN A 975 -32.85 -6.36 23.63
C GLN A 975 -32.47 -4.94 23.22
N TYR A 976 -31.97 -4.13 24.17
CA TYR A 976 -31.65 -2.73 23.94
C TYR A 976 -30.17 -2.53 23.58
N PHE A 977 -29.89 -1.53 22.75
CA PHE A 977 -28.60 -1.11 22.24
C PHE A 977 -28.51 0.43 22.29
N ASP A 978 -27.34 1.01 22.05
CA ASP A 978 -27.17 2.47 22.09
C ASP A 978 -28.13 3.19 21.15
N LYS A 979 -28.18 2.73 19.90
CA LYS A 979 -28.93 3.37 18.82
C LYS A 979 -30.36 2.83 18.67
N SER A 980 -30.70 1.67 19.26
CA SER A 980 -32.00 0.99 19.05
C SER A 980 -32.44 0.06 20.17
N ARG A 981 -33.61 -0.58 20.00
CA ARG A 981 -33.85 -1.96 20.44
C ARG A 981 -34.00 -2.91 19.23
N MET A 982 -33.70 -4.19 19.41
CA MET A 982 -34.09 -5.26 18.49
C MET A 982 -35.20 -6.09 19.13
N GLU A 983 -36.16 -6.57 18.33
CA GLU A 983 -37.32 -7.32 18.84
C GLU A 983 -37.69 -8.52 17.93
N ILE A 984 -38.02 -9.65 18.57
CA ILE A 984 -38.60 -10.84 17.93
C ILE A 984 -40.05 -10.96 18.42
N ASN A 985 -40.98 -10.62 17.53
CA ASN A 985 -42.42 -10.65 17.82
C ASN A 985 -43.01 -12.07 17.70
N ASP A 986 -42.49 -12.87 16.78
CA ASP A 986 -42.88 -14.27 16.58
C ASP A 986 -41.62 -15.15 16.45
N PRO A 987 -41.23 -15.90 17.51
CA PRO A 987 -40.08 -16.80 17.47
C PRO A 987 -40.20 -17.94 16.44
N SER A 988 -41.42 -18.22 15.94
CA SER A 988 -41.67 -19.26 14.94
C SER A 988 -41.61 -18.75 13.50
N ALA A 989 -41.46 -17.43 13.29
CA ALA A 989 -41.38 -16.84 11.98
C ALA A 989 -40.10 -17.28 11.22
N PRO A 990 -40.12 -17.30 9.87
CA PRO A 990 -38.92 -17.60 9.08
C PRO A 990 -37.78 -16.62 9.40
N ARG A 991 -36.57 -17.14 9.63
CA ARG A 991 -35.35 -16.37 9.93
C ARG A 991 -34.78 -15.64 8.71
N ASN A 992 -35.58 -14.78 8.08
CA ASN A 992 -35.18 -13.87 7.00
C ASN A 992 -34.88 -12.46 7.55
N GLN A 993 -34.59 -11.47 6.68
CA GLN A 993 -34.23 -10.11 7.10
C GLN A 993 -35.28 -9.39 7.96
N TRP A 994 -36.52 -9.89 7.99
CA TRP A 994 -37.64 -9.33 8.77
C TRP A 994 -37.93 -10.13 10.05
N PHE A 995 -37.15 -11.17 10.34
CA PHE A 995 -37.27 -11.96 11.58
C PHE A 995 -36.95 -11.12 12.82
N VAL A 996 -35.86 -10.35 12.74
CA VAL A 996 -35.57 -9.30 13.71
C VAL A 996 -36.23 -8.02 13.22
N THR A 997 -37.03 -7.43 14.06
CA THR A 997 -37.65 -6.12 13.79
C THR A 997 -37.09 -5.07 14.74
N ASN A 998 -37.42 -3.81 14.44
CA ASN A 998 -36.99 -2.66 15.20
C ASN A 998 -38.24 -1.86 15.56
N GLY A 999 -38.41 -1.61 16.87
CA GLY A 999 -39.54 -0.85 17.37
C GLY A 999 -39.58 0.57 16.80
N LEU A 1000 -40.78 1.16 16.79
CA LEU A 1000 -41.01 2.54 16.33
C LEU A 1000 -40.67 3.55 17.44
N LEU A 1001 -39.45 3.43 18.00
CA LEU A 1001 -39.03 4.09 19.24
C LEU A 1001 -39.24 5.61 19.22
N VAL A 1002 -38.95 6.24 18.09
CA VAL A 1002 -39.08 7.69 17.93
C VAL A 1002 -40.55 8.10 17.86
N VAL A 1003 -41.39 7.35 17.11
CA VAL A 1003 -42.84 7.59 17.10
C VAL A 1003 -43.42 7.48 18.50
N GLU A 1004 -43.10 6.39 19.20
CA GLU A 1004 -43.58 6.11 20.56
C GLU A 1004 -43.19 7.22 21.57
N MET A 1005 -41.94 7.72 21.51
CA MET A 1005 -41.46 8.80 22.39
C MET A 1005 -42.02 10.18 22.05
N ILE A 1006 -42.23 10.49 20.77
CA ILE A 1006 -42.85 11.76 20.35
C ILE A 1006 -44.34 11.77 20.69
N GLU A 1007 -45.04 10.66 20.42
CA GLU A 1007 -46.48 10.53 20.65
C GLU A 1007 -46.79 10.44 22.16
N GLY A 1008 -45.92 9.77 22.92
CA GLY A 1008 -46.18 9.43 24.31
C GLY A 1008 -46.98 8.13 24.43
N ARG A 1009 -46.69 7.13 23.62
CA ARG A 1009 -47.42 5.85 23.64
C ARG A 1009 -46.49 4.68 23.44
N ILE A 1010 -46.63 3.69 24.30
CA ILE A 1010 -45.87 2.45 24.25
C ILE A 1010 -46.67 1.42 23.44
N GLN A 1011 -46.07 0.86 22.40
CA GLN A 1011 -46.70 -0.24 21.65
C GLN A 1011 -46.65 -1.55 22.46
N VAL A 1012 -47.81 -2.17 22.66
CA VAL A 1012 -48.01 -3.46 23.36
C VAL A 1012 -48.80 -4.48 22.52
N GLY A 1013 -48.98 -4.19 21.23
CA GLY A 1013 -49.55 -5.08 20.21
C GLY A 1013 -49.54 -4.40 18.84
N ASN A 1014 -49.97 -5.09 17.78
CA ASN A 1014 -49.97 -4.56 16.41
C ASN A 1014 -50.76 -3.24 16.30
N SER A 1015 -51.84 -3.12 17.08
CA SER A 1015 -52.69 -1.91 17.14
C SER A 1015 -53.03 -1.47 18.57
N THR A 1016 -52.37 -2.04 19.58
CA THR A 1016 -52.64 -1.79 21.00
C THR A 1016 -51.51 -0.99 21.62
N PHE A 1017 -51.85 0.07 22.35
CA PHE A 1017 -50.89 1.01 22.94
C PHE A 1017 -51.22 1.29 24.41
N GLN A 1018 -50.18 1.63 25.17
CA GLN A 1018 -50.26 2.12 26.54
C GLN A 1018 -49.83 3.59 26.58
N ASP A 1019 -50.65 4.47 27.14
CA ASP A 1019 -50.35 5.90 27.22
C ASP A 1019 -49.19 6.22 28.19
N ARG A 1020 -48.40 7.24 27.84
CA ARG A 1020 -47.29 7.80 28.61
C ARG A 1020 -47.07 9.28 28.29
N ALA A 1021 -46.34 10.01 29.12
CA ALA A 1021 -45.93 11.37 28.76
C ALA A 1021 -44.92 11.34 27.60
N PRO A 1022 -44.99 12.24 26.60
CA PRO A 1022 -43.94 12.37 25.58
C PRO A 1022 -42.59 12.67 26.21
N ALA A 1023 -41.53 12.09 25.64
CA ALA A 1023 -40.17 12.17 26.19
C ALA A 1023 -39.60 13.60 26.12
N ASP A 1024 -39.09 14.10 27.24
CA ASP A 1024 -38.45 15.43 27.36
C ASP A 1024 -36.92 15.37 27.21
N GLU A 1025 -36.40 14.26 26.69
CA GLU A 1025 -34.97 14.04 26.42
C GLU A 1025 -34.56 14.79 25.14
N PRO A 1026 -33.46 15.57 25.15
CA PRO A 1026 -32.89 16.17 23.95
C PRO A 1026 -32.63 15.14 22.84
N VAL A 1027 -32.97 15.52 21.61
CA VAL A 1027 -32.81 14.65 20.43
C VAL A 1027 -31.36 14.62 19.94
N ALA A 1028 -30.61 15.69 20.21
CA ALA A 1028 -29.21 15.86 19.85
C ALA A 1028 -28.46 16.69 20.90
N GLY A 1029 -27.16 16.42 21.06
CA GLY A 1029 -26.27 17.16 21.96
C GLY A 1029 -26.20 16.59 23.38
N ASP A 1030 -25.71 17.43 24.30
CA ASP A 1030 -25.53 17.10 25.72
C ASP A 1030 -26.87 16.75 26.39
N PRO A 1031 -26.87 15.89 27.44
CA PRO A 1031 -28.09 15.47 28.13
C PRO A 1031 -28.80 16.65 28.84
N GLY A 1032 -30.06 16.45 29.22
CA GLY A 1032 -31.04 17.47 29.63
C GLY A 1032 -30.54 18.70 30.41
N GLU A 1033 -29.70 18.54 31.44
CA GLU A 1033 -29.18 19.67 32.24
C GLU A 1033 -28.10 20.48 31.53
N GLY A 1034 -27.33 19.85 30.64
CA GLY A 1034 -26.29 20.48 29.83
C GLY A 1034 -26.82 21.23 28.61
N ASN A 1035 -28.07 21.01 28.22
CA ASN A 1035 -28.63 21.47 26.95
C ASN A 1035 -30.10 21.95 27.05
N PRO A 1036 -30.38 23.00 27.86
CA PRO A 1036 -31.74 23.39 28.22
C PRO A 1036 -32.58 23.92 27.06
N ASN A 1037 -31.96 24.29 25.94
CA ASN A 1037 -32.61 24.88 24.77
C ASN A 1037 -32.76 23.89 23.59
N ALA A 1038 -32.19 22.69 23.69
CA ALA A 1038 -32.25 21.72 22.60
C ALA A 1038 -33.68 21.17 22.42
N PRO A 1039 -34.12 20.95 21.16
CA PRO A 1039 -35.32 20.19 20.87
C PRO A 1039 -35.28 18.79 21.47
N THR A 1040 -36.42 18.39 22.00
CA THR A 1040 -36.66 17.06 22.60
C THR A 1040 -37.59 16.26 21.69
N TYR A 1041 -37.80 14.98 21.98
CA TYR A 1041 -38.83 14.20 21.27
C TYR A 1041 -40.21 14.86 21.40
N ARG A 1042 -40.55 15.41 22.57
CA ARG A 1042 -41.77 16.19 22.76
C ARG A 1042 -41.87 17.39 21.81
N SER A 1043 -40.76 18.07 21.53
CA SER A 1043 -40.73 19.22 20.61
C SER A 1043 -41.16 18.85 19.19
N PHE A 1044 -40.85 17.63 18.74
CA PHE A 1044 -41.23 17.15 17.41
C PHE A 1044 -42.73 16.85 17.25
N ARG A 1045 -43.51 16.82 18.34
CA ARG A 1045 -44.93 16.46 18.30
C ARG A 1045 -45.76 17.40 17.42
N SER A 1046 -45.41 18.68 17.37
CA SER A 1046 -46.06 19.69 16.52
C SER A 1046 -45.78 19.52 15.02
N VAL A 1047 -44.75 18.75 14.65
CA VAL A 1047 -44.21 18.68 13.28
C VAL A 1047 -44.09 17.26 12.73
N ALA A 1048 -44.47 16.24 13.51
CA ALA A 1048 -44.30 14.84 13.14
C ALA A 1048 -45.60 14.19 12.61
N TYR A 1049 -45.57 13.58 11.42
CA TYR A 1049 -46.67 12.79 10.87
C TYR A 1049 -46.54 11.30 11.27
N PRO A 1050 -47.63 10.58 11.62
CA PRO A 1050 -49.04 10.97 11.59
C PRO A 1050 -49.56 11.66 12.87
N ILE A 1051 -48.68 11.98 13.83
CA ILE A 1051 -49.06 12.52 15.14
C ILE A 1051 -49.77 13.87 15.00
N THR A 1052 -49.19 14.75 14.17
CA THR A 1052 -49.86 15.91 13.59
C THR A 1052 -50.10 15.57 12.11
N PRO A 1053 -51.36 15.39 11.65
CA PRO A 1053 -51.66 14.83 10.34
C PRO A 1053 -51.53 15.87 9.21
N GLN A 1054 -50.36 16.51 9.11
CA GLN A 1054 -50.01 17.48 8.07
C GLN A 1054 -48.80 16.97 7.30
N ARG A 1055 -48.98 16.77 5.99
CA ARG A 1055 -47.90 16.42 5.06
C ARG A 1055 -47.19 17.69 4.60
N ALA A 1056 -45.88 17.65 4.45
CA ALA A 1056 -45.12 18.77 3.90
C ALA A 1056 -45.31 18.87 2.38
N SER A 1057 -45.17 20.08 1.83
CA SER A 1057 -45.06 20.24 0.38
C SER A 1057 -43.72 19.71 -0.13
N LYS A 1058 -43.69 19.16 -1.34
CA LYS A 1058 -42.44 18.77 -2.02
C LYS A 1058 -41.60 20.00 -2.37
N ARG A 1059 -40.40 20.10 -1.81
CA ARG A 1059 -39.47 21.25 -1.86
C ARG A 1059 -38.08 20.86 -2.37
N THR A 1060 -38.00 19.81 -3.19
CA THR A 1060 -36.73 19.28 -3.71
C THR A 1060 -35.94 20.35 -4.47
N GLY A 1061 -34.66 20.50 -4.17
CA GLY A 1061 -33.79 21.56 -4.70
C GLY A 1061 -33.71 22.83 -3.84
N GLU A 1062 -34.54 22.97 -2.80
CA GLU A 1062 -34.46 24.10 -1.86
C GLU A 1062 -33.42 23.87 -0.75
N ALA A 1063 -32.88 24.98 -0.21
CA ALA A 1063 -31.98 24.94 0.95
C ALA A 1063 -32.75 24.79 2.28
N VAL A 1064 -32.21 23.97 3.17
CA VAL A 1064 -32.78 23.76 4.51
C VAL A 1064 -32.37 24.90 5.43
N THR A 1065 -33.33 25.74 5.83
CA THR A 1065 -33.12 26.93 6.69
C THR A 1065 -34.11 27.03 7.84
N ASP A 1066 -35.03 26.06 7.95
CA ASP A 1066 -36.04 26.03 8.99
C ASP A 1066 -35.41 25.50 10.30
N VAL A 1067 -35.70 26.14 11.44
CA VAL A 1067 -35.13 25.87 12.76
C VAL A 1067 -36.26 25.45 13.71
N LEU A 1068 -36.06 24.35 14.44
CA LEU A 1068 -36.99 23.87 15.47
C LEU A 1068 -36.52 24.30 16.85
N ALA A 1069 -37.38 24.97 17.61
CA ALA A 1069 -37.12 25.32 19.00
C ALA A 1069 -37.61 24.24 19.97
N ARG A 1070 -37.15 24.28 21.22
CA ARG A 1070 -37.55 23.32 22.28
C ARG A 1070 -39.07 23.30 22.54
N ASP A 1071 -39.77 24.41 22.37
CA ASP A 1071 -41.22 24.47 22.54
C ASP A 1071 -42.01 23.89 21.34
N GLY A 1072 -41.32 23.45 20.29
CA GLY A 1072 -41.93 22.90 19.08
C GLY A 1072 -42.32 23.96 18.04
N SER A 1073 -41.95 25.22 18.23
CA SER A 1073 -42.14 26.28 17.23
C SER A 1073 -41.09 26.20 16.12
N ILE A 1074 -41.50 26.56 14.90
CA ILE A 1074 -40.64 26.62 13.71
C ILE A 1074 -40.34 28.08 13.40
N SER A 1075 -39.06 28.39 13.18
CA SER A 1075 -38.61 29.67 12.64
C SER A 1075 -37.74 29.46 11.40
N ARG A 1076 -37.42 30.52 10.66
CA ARG A 1076 -36.52 30.44 9.50
C ARG A 1076 -35.29 31.30 9.73
N ASN A 1077 -34.12 30.72 9.54
CA ASN A 1077 -32.84 31.41 9.62
C ASN A 1077 -32.10 31.30 8.27
N PRO A 1078 -32.14 32.35 7.42
CA PRO A 1078 -31.47 32.36 6.13
C PRO A 1078 -29.96 32.14 6.20
N ASP A 1079 -29.30 32.49 7.31
CA ASP A 1079 -27.84 32.39 7.45
C ASP A 1079 -27.36 30.93 7.45
N LEU A 1080 -28.26 29.97 7.71
CA LEU A 1080 -27.97 28.53 7.67
C LEU A 1080 -27.79 28.02 6.24
N ALA A 1081 -28.19 28.79 5.22
CA ALA A 1081 -27.90 28.49 3.82
C ALA A 1081 -26.39 28.39 3.54
N ARG A 1082 -25.54 28.98 4.39
CA ARG A 1082 -24.07 28.87 4.33
C ARG A 1082 -23.56 27.42 4.36
N TYR A 1083 -24.32 26.50 4.96
CA TYR A 1083 -23.96 25.09 5.02
C TYR A 1083 -24.30 24.31 3.74
N ASN A 1084 -24.97 24.96 2.77
CA ASN A 1084 -25.29 24.39 1.46
C ASN A 1084 -26.04 23.04 1.54
N ILE A 1085 -26.94 22.90 2.51
CA ILE A 1085 -27.75 21.68 2.67
C ILE A 1085 -29.02 21.80 1.84
N ILE A 1086 -29.10 20.98 0.79
CA ILE A 1086 -30.20 20.99 -0.19
C ILE A 1086 -31.09 19.76 -0.01
N LEU A 1087 -32.40 19.94 -0.16
CA LEU A 1087 -33.39 18.85 -0.20
C LEU A 1087 -33.24 18.04 -1.50
N ASP A 1088 -33.05 16.72 -1.38
CA ASP A 1088 -32.68 15.83 -2.50
C ASP A 1088 -33.80 14.86 -2.88
N ALA A 1089 -34.56 14.38 -1.89
CA ALA A 1089 -35.66 13.45 -2.11
C ALA A 1089 -36.94 13.90 -1.36
N TYR A 1090 -38.07 13.34 -1.77
CA TYR A 1090 -39.36 13.50 -1.09
C TYR A 1090 -40.02 12.13 -0.98
N GLU A 1091 -40.38 11.73 0.25
CA GLU A 1091 -41.03 10.46 0.54
C GLU A 1091 -42.55 10.63 0.49
N ASP A 1092 -43.20 9.93 -0.44
CA ASP A 1092 -44.61 10.14 -0.77
C ASP A 1092 -45.59 9.49 0.23
N GLN A 1093 -45.21 8.45 0.97
CA GLN A 1093 -46.11 7.73 1.87
C GLN A 1093 -46.49 8.55 3.10
N LEU A 1094 -45.52 9.17 3.77
CA LEU A 1094 -45.72 10.05 4.94
C LEU A 1094 -45.62 11.54 4.57
N GLY A 1095 -45.01 11.88 3.43
CA GLY A 1095 -45.01 13.23 2.88
C GLY A 1095 -43.96 14.16 3.50
N HIS A 1096 -42.69 13.78 3.41
CA HIS A 1096 -41.58 14.56 3.97
C HIS A 1096 -40.36 14.61 3.04
N ASN A 1097 -39.67 15.76 3.03
CA ASN A 1097 -38.44 15.95 2.27
C ASN A 1097 -37.23 15.37 3.02
N ILE A 1098 -36.22 14.89 2.30
CA ILE A 1098 -34.98 14.35 2.85
C ILE A 1098 -33.79 15.14 2.27
N PRO A 1099 -32.87 15.67 3.10
CA PRO A 1099 -31.71 16.42 2.63
C PRO A 1099 -30.65 15.49 2.02
N LYS A 1100 -29.87 16.02 1.06
CA LYS A 1100 -28.84 15.27 0.31
C LYS A 1100 -27.82 14.58 1.20
N VAL A 1101 -27.46 15.19 2.32
CA VAL A 1101 -26.52 14.60 3.29
C VAL A 1101 -27.04 13.28 3.87
N PHE A 1102 -28.35 13.15 4.07
CA PHE A 1102 -28.96 11.90 4.56
C PHE A 1102 -29.18 10.89 3.44
N THR A 1103 -29.57 11.31 2.22
CA THR A 1103 -29.66 10.37 1.07
C THR A 1103 -28.29 9.79 0.70
N THR A 1104 -27.23 10.60 0.81
CA THR A 1104 -25.84 10.15 0.63
C THR A 1104 -25.44 9.16 1.72
N PHE A 1105 -25.81 9.42 2.98
CA PHE A 1105 -25.58 8.50 4.10
C PHE A 1105 -26.30 7.15 3.90
N PHE A 1106 -27.51 7.14 3.34
CA PHE A 1106 -28.24 5.90 3.02
C PHE A 1106 -27.59 5.10 1.89
N ALA A 1107 -26.99 5.79 0.91
CA ALA A 1107 -26.35 5.16 -0.24
C ALA A 1107 -24.93 4.62 0.07
N GLN A 1108 -24.43 4.82 1.29
CA GLN A 1108 -23.05 4.52 1.63
C GLN A 1108 -22.69 3.05 1.40
N GLN A 1109 -21.54 2.84 0.76
CA GLN A 1109 -20.94 1.52 0.56
C GLN A 1109 -19.78 1.35 1.54
N GLY A 1110 -19.73 0.23 2.24
CA GLY A 1110 -18.72 -0.01 3.25
C GLY A 1110 -18.57 -1.48 3.58
N LEU A 1111 -17.63 -1.76 4.48
CA LEU A 1111 -17.37 -3.10 4.95
C LEU A 1111 -18.49 -3.56 5.91
N VAL A 1112 -19.04 -4.73 5.62
CA VAL A 1112 -20.10 -5.42 6.38
C VAL A 1112 -19.73 -6.90 6.55
N TYR A 1113 -20.23 -7.55 7.59
CA TYR A 1113 -19.94 -8.97 7.87
C TYR A 1113 -21.14 -9.85 7.51
N GLU A 1114 -21.01 -10.73 6.51
CA GLU A 1114 -22.10 -11.61 6.09
C GLU A 1114 -21.57 -12.99 5.71
N GLY A 1115 -22.24 -14.05 6.19
CA GLY A 1115 -21.88 -15.42 5.85
C GLY A 1115 -20.45 -15.81 6.28
N GLY A 1116 -19.96 -15.25 7.39
CA GLY A 1116 -18.64 -15.55 7.95
C GLY A 1116 -17.47 -14.78 7.32
N ARG A 1117 -17.73 -13.76 6.49
CA ARG A 1117 -16.72 -12.98 5.77
C ARG A 1117 -17.06 -11.50 5.74
N TYR A 1118 -16.06 -10.65 5.60
CA TYR A 1118 -16.26 -9.22 5.34
C TYR A 1118 -16.46 -8.97 3.85
N LEU A 1119 -17.47 -8.18 3.49
CA LEU A 1119 -17.83 -7.83 2.12
C LEU A 1119 -18.01 -6.32 2.00
N ARG A 1120 -17.73 -5.75 0.82
CA ARG A 1120 -18.10 -4.36 0.50
C ARG A 1120 -19.47 -4.32 -0.18
N ARG A 1121 -20.44 -3.71 0.50
CA ARG A 1121 -21.87 -3.67 0.13
C ARG A 1121 -22.50 -2.38 0.68
N PRO A 1122 -23.78 -2.09 0.36
CA PRO A 1122 -24.53 -1.09 1.12
C PRO A 1122 -24.43 -1.42 2.61
N VAL A 1123 -24.05 -0.44 3.42
CA VAL A 1123 -23.75 -0.66 4.85
C VAL A 1123 -24.99 -1.17 5.59
N PHE A 1124 -26.16 -0.60 5.31
CA PHE A 1124 -27.43 -1.06 5.85
C PHE A 1124 -28.57 -0.75 4.87
N ASP A 1125 -29.71 -1.44 5.03
CA ASP A 1125 -30.98 -1.03 4.43
C ASP A 1125 -31.58 0.07 5.30
N TRP A 1126 -31.68 1.29 4.75
CA TRP A 1126 -32.12 2.45 5.53
C TRP A 1126 -33.59 2.37 5.95
N LEU A 1127 -34.46 1.72 5.16
CA LEU A 1127 -35.86 1.52 5.54
C LEU A 1127 -35.96 0.56 6.73
N PHE A 1128 -35.11 -0.46 6.76
CA PHE A 1128 -35.02 -1.39 7.88
C PHE A 1128 -34.52 -0.70 9.16
N VAL A 1129 -33.44 0.09 9.08
CA VAL A 1129 -32.80 0.72 10.25
C VAL A 1129 -33.58 1.96 10.74
N MET A 1130 -33.98 2.84 9.83
CA MET A 1130 -34.53 4.17 10.15
C MET A 1130 -36.07 4.20 10.10
N GLY A 1131 -36.65 3.45 9.16
CA GLY A 1131 -38.04 3.65 8.75
C GLY A 1131 -38.24 4.93 7.93
N LEU A 1132 -39.49 5.28 7.66
CA LEU A 1132 -39.83 6.46 6.85
C LEU A 1132 -39.59 7.76 7.66
N PRO A 1133 -39.25 8.88 7.00
CA PRO A 1133 -39.19 10.18 7.66
C PRO A 1133 -40.57 10.57 8.16
N ILE A 1134 -40.63 11.09 9.38
CA ILE A 1134 -41.87 11.56 10.01
C ILE A 1134 -41.86 13.06 10.24
N SER A 1135 -40.75 13.75 9.99
CA SER A 1135 -40.65 15.22 10.06
C SER A 1135 -39.87 15.77 8.86
N GLU A 1136 -40.01 17.07 8.60
CA GLU A 1136 -39.02 17.81 7.80
C GLU A 1136 -37.65 17.84 8.53
N PRO A 1137 -36.54 18.07 7.81
CA PRO A 1137 -35.25 18.34 8.44
C PRO A 1137 -35.23 19.76 9.01
N TYR A 1138 -34.89 19.89 10.29
CA TYR A 1138 -34.82 21.17 10.99
C TYR A 1138 -33.43 21.38 11.58
N TRP A 1139 -32.94 22.62 11.54
CA TRP A 1139 -31.78 23.00 12.31
C TRP A 1139 -32.13 23.23 13.77
N ALA A 1140 -31.16 23.06 14.66
CA ALA A 1140 -31.22 23.53 16.03
C ALA A 1140 -29.84 23.97 16.50
N HIS A 1141 -29.81 24.89 17.46
CA HIS A 1141 -28.61 25.21 18.22
C HIS A 1141 -28.58 24.33 19.46
N VAL A 1142 -27.56 23.50 19.58
CA VAL A 1142 -27.41 22.52 20.67
C VAL A 1142 -25.99 22.56 21.22
N LYS A 1143 -25.85 22.25 22.51
CA LYS A 1143 -24.52 22.07 23.12
C LYS A 1143 -24.00 20.65 22.89
N ILE A 1144 -22.73 20.54 22.49
CA ILE A 1144 -21.99 19.28 22.36
C ILE A 1144 -20.66 19.47 23.08
N GLY A 1145 -20.45 18.75 24.19
CA GLY A 1145 -19.27 18.94 25.05
C GLY A 1145 -19.20 20.34 25.65
N GLY A 1146 -20.35 20.94 25.95
CA GLY A 1146 -20.47 22.32 26.44
C GLY A 1146 -20.31 23.42 25.38
N ILE A 1147 -20.03 23.06 24.11
CA ILE A 1147 -19.84 24.01 23.01
C ILE A 1147 -21.12 24.09 22.17
N GLU A 1148 -21.61 25.31 21.93
CA GLU A 1148 -22.75 25.55 21.04
C GLU A 1148 -22.43 25.21 19.58
N LYS A 1149 -23.31 24.43 18.95
CA LYS A 1149 -23.19 24.01 17.56
C LYS A 1149 -24.53 24.02 16.84
N ASP A 1150 -24.48 24.30 15.54
CA ASP A 1150 -25.62 24.16 14.63
C ASP A 1150 -25.70 22.70 14.21
N VAL A 1151 -26.82 22.05 14.52
CA VAL A 1151 -27.06 20.64 14.17
C VAL A 1151 -28.35 20.53 13.39
N LEU A 1152 -28.27 19.94 12.21
CA LEU A 1152 -29.44 19.59 11.44
C LEU A 1152 -29.98 18.25 11.94
N MET A 1153 -31.28 18.15 12.19
CA MET A 1153 -31.93 16.96 12.73
C MET A 1153 -33.18 16.59 11.94
N GLN A 1154 -33.41 15.29 11.75
CA GLN A 1154 -34.64 14.79 11.15
C GLN A 1154 -35.11 13.52 11.86
N ALA A 1155 -36.39 13.49 12.22
CA ALA A 1155 -37.01 12.33 12.83
C ALA A 1155 -37.50 11.35 11.76
N PHE A 1156 -37.14 10.09 11.94
CA PHE A 1156 -37.66 8.93 11.22
C PHE A 1156 -38.42 8.03 12.21
N GLN A 1157 -39.20 7.09 11.72
CA GLN A 1157 -40.05 6.26 12.57
C GLN A 1157 -39.30 5.54 13.70
N ARG A 1158 -38.05 5.12 13.45
CA ARG A 1158 -37.26 4.31 14.39
C ARG A 1158 -36.07 5.06 14.98
N ARG A 1159 -35.62 6.14 14.35
CA ARG A 1159 -34.35 6.83 14.63
C ARG A 1159 -34.43 8.32 14.35
N VAL A 1160 -33.49 9.06 14.93
CA VAL A 1160 -33.23 10.45 14.53
C VAL A 1160 -31.84 10.51 13.92
N LEU A 1161 -31.73 11.12 12.74
CA LEU A 1161 -30.43 11.50 12.17
C LEU A 1161 -30.09 12.92 12.54
N THR A 1162 -28.81 13.13 12.81
CA THR A 1162 -28.19 14.44 12.98
C THR A 1162 -27.12 14.65 11.94
N TYR A 1163 -26.98 15.88 11.44
CA TYR A 1163 -25.83 16.33 10.67
C TYR A 1163 -25.17 17.52 11.38
N THR A 1164 -23.89 17.39 11.69
CA THR A 1164 -23.11 18.41 12.42
C THR A 1164 -21.97 18.91 11.53
N PRO A 1165 -22.08 20.12 10.96
CA PRO A 1165 -21.03 20.71 10.13
C PRO A 1165 -19.70 20.79 10.88
N GLY A 1166 -18.60 20.36 10.23
CA GLY A 1166 -17.25 20.44 10.79
C GLY A 1166 -16.82 19.21 11.60
N ASN A 1167 -17.68 18.20 11.76
CA ASN A 1167 -17.23 16.86 12.15
C ASN A 1167 -16.41 16.23 11.01
N SER A 1168 -15.55 15.24 11.32
CA SER A 1168 -14.83 14.49 10.29
C SER A 1168 -15.81 13.74 9.37
N ALA A 1169 -15.47 13.57 8.08
CA ALA A 1169 -16.38 13.07 7.03
C ALA A 1169 -17.18 11.80 7.37
N GLY A 1170 -16.63 10.87 8.17
CA GLY A 1170 -17.33 9.64 8.60
C GLY A 1170 -18.33 9.82 9.77
N PHE A 1171 -18.37 11.01 10.35
CA PHE A 1171 -19.10 11.37 11.57
C PHE A 1171 -19.87 12.69 11.40
N GLU A 1172 -19.98 13.19 10.16
CA GLU A 1172 -20.83 14.35 9.87
C GLU A 1172 -22.30 14.00 10.02
N VAL A 1173 -22.70 12.78 9.65
CA VAL A 1173 -24.04 12.23 9.88
C VAL A 1173 -23.97 11.14 10.95
N GLU A 1174 -24.79 11.28 11.99
CA GLU A 1174 -24.83 10.35 13.11
C GLU A 1174 -26.26 9.96 13.48
N MET A 1175 -26.41 8.80 14.13
CA MET A 1175 -27.66 8.37 14.73
C MET A 1175 -27.68 8.73 16.20
N GLY A 1176 -28.77 9.33 16.69
CA GLY A 1176 -28.95 9.59 18.12
C GLY A 1176 -28.93 8.30 18.95
N ASN A 1177 -28.65 8.39 20.25
CA ASN A 1177 -28.67 7.27 21.19
C ASN A 1177 -30.11 6.87 21.58
N VAL A 1178 -30.97 6.68 20.57
CA VAL A 1178 -32.41 6.49 20.70
C VAL A 1178 -32.75 5.27 21.55
N GLY A 1179 -31.93 4.21 21.51
CA GLY A 1179 -32.16 3.01 22.32
C GLY A 1179 -31.98 3.27 23.81
N GLN A 1180 -30.95 4.04 24.19
CA GLN A 1180 -30.77 4.50 25.56
C GLN A 1180 -31.90 5.44 26.01
N HIS A 1181 -32.26 6.39 25.15
CA HIS A 1181 -33.32 7.38 25.45
C HIS A 1181 -34.64 6.67 25.69
N TYR A 1182 -34.98 5.71 24.83
CA TYR A 1182 -36.22 4.94 24.95
C TYR A 1182 -36.21 4.01 26.17
N LEU A 1183 -35.09 3.35 26.47
CA LEU A 1183 -34.99 2.49 27.66
C LEU A 1183 -35.24 3.31 28.93
N ARG A 1184 -34.61 4.48 29.06
CA ARG A 1184 -34.86 5.40 30.18
C ARG A 1184 -36.30 5.87 30.19
N TRP A 1185 -36.78 6.41 29.07
CA TRP A 1185 -38.15 6.92 28.96
C TRP A 1185 -39.19 5.87 29.31
N ARG A 1186 -39.03 4.60 28.91
CA ARG A 1186 -39.99 3.52 29.14
C ARG A 1186 -40.04 3.04 30.59
N TYR A 1187 -38.88 2.92 31.25
CA TYR A 1187 -38.75 2.23 32.54
C TYR A 1187 -38.43 3.13 33.74
N GLN A 1188 -37.86 4.31 33.53
CA GLN A 1188 -37.57 5.26 34.62
C GLN A 1188 -38.78 6.18 34.82
N HIS A 1189 -39.11 6.44 36.09
CA HIS A 1189 -40.13 7.38 36.53
C HIS A 1189 -39.49 8.68 36.98
#